data_AF-A0A820X5E0-F1
#
_entry.id   AF-A0A820X5E0-F1
#
_cell.length_a   1.000
_cell.length_b   1.000
_cell.length_c   1.000
_cell.angle_alpha   90.00
_cell.angle_beta   90.00
_cell.angle_gamma   90.00
#
_symmetry.space_group_name_H-M   'P 1'
#
loop_
_entity.id
_entity.type
_entity.pdbx_description
1 polymer ?
#
loop_
_entity_poly.entity_id
_entity_poly.type
_entity_poly.pdbx_seq_one_letter_code
_entity_poly.pdbx_strand_id
1 'polypeptide(L)'
;MWGRKLESINRSFDPQERLKQAIKFVYGNYNIFEKQCLPSHEHILHHLPFITQLSQESDVKLMAGPIQLHFAQSVSRQQNAALESHWVQSSINITYTYSPMDQDKQNRQSHKRQSSIDQDEQNGHSHKRQSSRHSGFDVMKKGVVALTRVLGLRQSTTTLTEQTTTVINVEPLKYDYIHQVNRTIYSEMEDAPNAKSNILCLPILFNKILQETIAIVEGNGTILRPIEVDLIQKIVGIINTIINEINLELLVFKLALSKQTKSYIHTFIIILLTMFYYDEQKHHFNQQILTLDKEKPSLLTYFISMVVPDAQCDNEGGELFANKVQSAVQSSLVRDAQIIITRIIETQQHLNRKQIQIICDGKLHAAVNDDDWLFRYIDAPTDIIIEEFEILWIEVEKTINQQLEQEKNQWKNILIEFFSRIEFMMSSLLNEGSSVQYIDDIFLASGGIAADNLKNKGQCMVLLLYAYLSGNKIQPGTSYTVFNESYTLKAKGLKLFEKLPTPSRRLANLINGMKDIDNCNNNGTTIASIKNLRVFLESIIGAKKTIKDAYDKTPTTFKAYDKDQIYNKLSDKVRGCISKCPCCQRPCDIDHTLIKSNAGDEDNRHCCQTGHQLRAMAGIKFEVSNEASLFQCEQMTDNKPIVVRGTKKKWSEFKNDYRDWDFGNSITSDELFKLRGKFLNVWSRIGKLLCKKYDMKFVTENTAQATAKPLHYILLLDASGSMGGEPWKNLLDGVREFIKIRVDSGSSDRITIIVFDSRAKYAYFNEDLKSVDITKIEFTNGGTNFGEAFDLVIKVIRNTHMQNSACNAFGHSEYVIIFMSDGQGQFPSSQMETLSAMKTEINQFWTVALGDTSMNISQEINQSMDGTFKELTDSTDFVHVYAEIARN
;
A
#
# COMPACT_ATOMS: atom_id res chain seq x y z
N MET A 1 31.76 13.91 41.16
CA MET A 1 32.87 14.67 40.57
C MET A 1 32.36 15.87 39.77
N TRP A 2 31.48 15.66 38.77
CA TRP A 2 30.84 16.72 37.96
C TRP A 2 30.32 17.93 38.77
N GLY A 3 29.46 17.67 39.76
CA GLY A 3 28.88 18.72 40.59
C GLY A 3 29.94 19.59 41.29
N ARG A 4 31.05 19.00 41.76
CA ARG A 4 32.13 19.76 42.41
C ARG A 4 32.91 20.65 41.43
N LYS A 5 33.07 20.23 40.17
CA LYS A 5 33.76 21.03 39.15
C LYS A 5 32.88 22.19 38.67
N LEU A 6 31.59 21.94 38.45
CA LEU A 6 30.59 22.98 38.14
C LEU A 6 30.50 24.01 39.28
N GLU A 7 30.45 23.53 40.52
CA GLU A 7 30.45 24.39 41.70
C GLU A 7 31.77 25.18 41.84
N SER A 8 32.92 24.58 41.55
CA SER A 8 34.21 25.29 41.51
C SER A 8 34.25 26.37 40.43
N ILE A 9 33.66 26.12 39.27
CA ILE A 9 33.58 27.09 38.16
C ILE A 9 32.65 28.23 38.59
N ASN A 10 31.46 27.94 39.09
CA ASN A 10 30.52 28.95 39.60
C ASN A 10 31.11 29.80 40.73
N ARG A 11 31.84 29.18 41.68
CA ARG A 11 32.55 29.89 42.74
C ARG A 11 33.70 30.76 42.23
N SER A 12 34.27 30.45 41.06
CA SER A 12 35.36 31.23 40.45
C SER A 12 34.89 32.47 39.68
N PHE A 13 33.57 32.62 39.51
CA PHE A 13 32.95 33.78 38.89
C PHE A 13 32.16 34.55 39.95
N ASP A 14 32.89 35.28 40.81
CA ASP A 14 32.29 36.30 41.67
C ASP A 14 32.05 37.57 40.81
N PRO A 15 30.79 37.95 40.54
CA PRO A 15 30.44 39.10 39.70
C PRO A 15 31.12 40.40 40.17
N GLN A 16 31.22 40.60 41.48
CA GLN A 16 31.73 41.84 42.05
C GLN A 16 33.26 41.92 41.90
N GLU A 17 33.97 40.82 42.12
CA GLU A 17 35.42 40.76 41.90
C GLU A 17 35.78 40.84 40.42
N ARG A 18 35.00 40.23 39.53
CA ARG A 18 35.18 40.36 38.07
C ARG A 18 34.95 41.78 37.60
N LEU A 19 33.97 42.48 38.16
CA LEU A 19 33.73 43.88 37.85
C LEU A 19 34.90 44.77 38.33
N LYS A 20 35.44 44.54 39.53
CA LYS A 20 36.65 45.25 40.00
C LYS A 20 37.86 44.98 39.10
N GLN A 21 38.04 43.74 38.66
CA GLN A 21 39.11 43.38 37.71
C GLN A 21 38.91 44.08 36.35
N ALA A 22 37.67 44.15 35.86
CA ALA A 22 37.34 44.88 34.63
C ALA A 22 37.67 46.37 34.76
N ILE A 23 37.28 47.02 35.87
CA ILE A 23 37.62 48.43 36.14
C ILE A 23 39.14 48.60 36.17
N LYS A 24 39.86 47.73 36.87
CA LYS A 24 41.33 47.79 36.98
C LYS A 24 42.00 47.65 35.61
N PHE A 25 41.53 46.72 34.79
CA PHE A 25 42.05 46.48 33.44
C PHE A 25 41.78 47.69 32.53
N VAL A 26 40.52 48.13 32.44
CA VAL A 26 40.13 49.26 31.57
C VAL A 26 40.82 50.54 32.03
N TYR A 27 40.77 50.86 33.32
CA TYR A 27 41.45 52.05 33.87
C TYR A 27 42.96 52.01 33.64
N GLY A 28 43.60 50.87 33.90
CA GLY A 28 45.04 50.71 33.71
C GLY A 28 45.48 51.03 32.29
N ASN A 29 44.74 50.51 31.31
CA ASN A 29 45.00 50.78 29.89
C ASN A 29 44.60 52.20 29.46
N TYR A 30 43.48 52.72 29.97
CA TYR A 30 43.02 54.09 29.67
C TYR A 30 44.01 55.14 30.19
N ASN A 31 44.59 54.91 31.37
CA ASN A 31 45.58 55.79 32.01
C ASN A 31 46.93 55.87 31.28
N ILE A 32 47.23 54.91 30.40
CA ILE A 32 48.40 55.00 29.52
C ILE A 32 48.25 56.21 28.58
N PHE A 33 47.03 56.46 28.10
CA PHE A 33 46.74 57.42 27.04
C PHE A 33 46.25 58.79 27.52
N GLU A 34 45.62 58.89 28.71
CA GLU A 34 45.06 60.16 29.21
C GLU A 34 45.49 60.49 30.66
N LYS A 35 46.75 60.90 30.86
CA LYS A 35 47.29 61.12 32.22
C LYS A 35 46.84 62.43 32.90
N GLN A 36 46.39 63.41 32.13
CA GLN A 36 46.29 64.79 32.63
C GLN A 36 44.94 65.06 33.28
N CYS A 37 43.87 64.45 32.76
CA CYS A 37 42.49 64.70 33.18
C CYS A 37 41.82 63.49 33.84
N LEU A 38 42.49 62.34 33.97
CA LEU A 38 41.94 61.19 34.67
C LEU A 38 41.85 61.40 36.19
N PRO A 39 40.73 61.03 36.84
CA PRO A 39 40.70 60.96 38.30
C PRO A 39 41.48 59.73 38.79
N SER A 40 41.74 59.66 40.10
CA SER A 40 42.39 58.49 40.70
C SER A 40 41.53 57.24 40.52
N HIS A 41 42.18 56.07 40.49
CA HIS A 41 41.47 54.78 40.43
C HIS A 41 40.44 54.64 41.55
N GLU A 42 40.77 55.10 42.75
CA GLU A 42 39.88 55.11 43.92
C GLU A 42 38.61 55.94 43.69
N HIS A 43 38.72 57.06 42.96
CA HIS A 43 37.57 57.87 42.61
C HIS A 43 36.62 57.15 41.64
N ILE A 44 37.14 56.34 40.72
CA ILE A 44 36.30 55.51 39.84
C ILE A 44 35.65 54.38 40.63
N LEU A 45 36.35 53.79 41.59
CA LEU A 45 35.77 52.79 42.49
C LEU A 45 34.65 53.38 43.38
N HIS A 46 34.61 54.67 43.63
CA HIS A 46 33.47 55.32 44.29
C HIS A 46 32.16 55.19 43.48
N HIS A 47 32.25 55.00 42.16
CA HIS A 47 31.10 54.68 41.31
C HIS A 47 30.76 53.19 41.27
N LEU A 48 31.49 52.32 41.98
CA LEU A 48 31.26 50.86 41.96
C LEU A 48 29.80 50.45 42.26
N PRO A 49 29.06 51.07 43.21
CA PRO A 49 27.64 50.75 43.40
C PRO A 49 26.80 50.98 42.13
N PHE A 50 27.05 52.08 41.41
CA PHE A 50 26.40 52.40 40.14
C PHE A 50 26.81 51.42 39.03
N ILE A 51 28.10 51.09 38.93
CA ILE A 51 28.59 50.10 37.95
C ILE A 51 28.01 48.71 38.27
N THR A 52 27.89 48.35 39.54
CA THR A 52 27.28 47.08 39.98
C THR A 52 25.80 47.03 39.56
N GLN A 53 25.07 48.13 39.77
CA GLN A 53 23.69 48.24 39.30
C GLN A 53 23.60 48.09 37.77
N LEU A 54 24.48 48.76 37.03
CA LEU A 54 24.55 48.63 35.57
C LEU A 54 24.83 47.19 35.13
N SER A 55 25.68 46.45 35.85
CA SER A 55 26.04 45.06 35.51
C SER A 55 24.92 44.04 35.62
N GLN A 56 23.78 44.43 36.19
CA GLN A 56 22.57 43.62 36.23
C GLN A 56 21.77 43.70 34.92
N GLU A 57 21.96 44.75 34.13
CA GLU A 57 21.33 44.89 32.82
C GLU A 57 21.93 43.87 31.83
N SER A 58 21.08 43.27 31.00
CA SER A 58 21.49 42.24 30.04
C SER A 58 22.03 42.77 28.72
N ASP A 59 21.86 44.08 28.45
CA ASP A 59 22.27 44.73 27.20
C ASP A 59 22.97 46.07 27.50
N VAL A 60 24.23 46.18 27.07
CA VAL A 60 25.04 47.39 27.23
C VAL A 60 24.42 48.61 26.55
N LYS A 61 23.58 48.44 25.52
CA LYS A 61 22.84 49.55 24.87
C LYS A 61 21.86 50.22 25.81
N LEU A 62 21.24 49.45 26.70
CA LEU A 62 20.32 49.96 27.70
C LEU A 62 21.05 50.73 28.81
N MET A 63 22.37 50.51 28.97
CA MET A 63 23.21 51.22 29.95
C MET A 63 23.57 52.65 29.53
N ALA A 64 23.45 52.99 28.24
CA ALA A 64 23.79 54.32 27.72
C ALA A 64 22.93 55.43 28.36
N GLY A 65 21.62 55.18 28.53
CA GLY A 65 20.69 56.13 29.15
C GLY A 65 21.03 56.44 30.62
N PRO A 66 21.17 55.44 31.49
CA PRO A 66 21.60 55.63 32.88
C PRO A 66 22.97 56.31 33.00
N ILE A 67 23.94 55.97 32.15
CA ILE A 67 25.26 56.62 32.10
C ILE A 67 25.12 58.10 31.75
N GLN A 68 24.34 58.43 30.73
CA GLN A 68 24.06 59.81 30.33
C GLN A 68 23.36 60.61 31.45
N LEU A 69 22.36 60.02 32.10
CA LEU A 69 21.65 60.63 33.20
C LEU A 69 22.58 60.89 34.40
N HIS A 70 23.42 59.91 34.75
CA HIS A 70 24.35 60.05 35.86
C HIS A 70 25.47 61.06 35.57
N PHE A 71 25.92 61.15 34.31
CA PHE A 71 26.82 62.21 33.85
C PHE A 71 26.17 63.59 34.00
N ALA A 72 24.95 63.77 33.49
CA ALA A 72 24.22 65.04 33.57
C ALA A 72 24.03 65.48 35.03
N GLN A 73 23.62 64.56 35.91
CA GLN A 73 23.50 64.84 37.35
C GLN A 73 24.83 65.25 37.99
N SER A 74 25.95 64.59 37.62
CA SER A 74 27.28 64.88 38.16
C SER A 74 27.77 66.26 37.72
N VAL A 75 27.58 66.60 36.45
CA VAL A 75 27.94 67.92 35.90
C VAL A 75 27.07 69.02 36.52
N SER A 76 25.75 68.83 36.64
CA SER A 76 24.85 69.81 37.25
C SER A 76 25.19 70.06 38.71
N ARG A 77 25.48 69.02 39.50
CA ARG A 77 25.94 69.16 40.89
C ARG A 77 27.22 69.98 40.97
N GLN A 78 28.17 69.71 40.08
CA GLN A 78 29.43 70.46 40.04
C GLN A 78 29.22 71.93 39.67
N GLN A 79 28.38 72.22 38.68
CA GLN A 79 28.07 73.58 38.27
C GLN A 79 27.38 74.36 39.39
N ASN A 80 26.41 73.73 40.07
CA ASN A 80 25.73 74.33 41.21
C ASN A 80 26.69 74.60 42.37
N ALA A 81 27.58 73.65 42.71
CA ALA A 81 28.59 73.86 43.75
C ALA A 81 29.56 75.00 43.41
N ALA A 82 29.97 75.13 42.14
CA ALA A 82 30.81 76.23 41.68
C ALA A 82 30.08 77.58 41.77
N LEU A 83 28.81 77.63 41.37
CA LEU A 83 27.96 78.82 41.48
C LEU A 83 27.75 79.25 42.93
N GLU A 84 27.45 78.31 43.83
CA GLU A 84 27.31 78.57 45.26
C GLU A 84 28.62 79.11 45.86
N SER A 85 29.76 78.50 45.52
CA SER A 85 31.07 78.96 46.01
C SER A 85 31.41 80.39 45.55
N HIS A 86 31.10 80.74 44.30
CA HIS A 86 31.31 82.08 43.77
C HIS A 86 30.30 83.10 44.32
N TRP A 87 29.04 82.69 44.52
CA TRP A 87 28.03 83.54 45.12
C TRP A 87 28.41 83.93 46.54
N VAL A 88 28.83 82.95 47.36
CA VAL A 88 29.34 83.17 48.73
C VAL A 88 30.58 84.07 48.74
N GLN A 89 31.51 83.93 47.79
CA GLN A 89 32.68 84.82 47.69
C GLN A 89 32.31 86.25 47.25
N SER A 90 31.30 86.42 46.41
CA SER A 90 30.86 87.74 45.92
C SER A 90 30.07 88.54 46.95
N SER A 91 29.30 87.87 47.82
CA SER A 91 28.53 88.52 48.90
C SER A 91 29.39 88.95 50.10
N ILE A 92 30.63 88.45 50.22
CA ILE A 92 31.56 88.82 51.31
C ILE A 92 32.39 90.09 50.99
N ASN A 93 32.49 90.53 49.72
CA ASN A 93 33.37 91.63 49.28
C ASN A 93 32.71 93.01 49.08
N ILE A 94 31.52 93.26 49.64
CA ILE A 94 30.92 94.60 49.66
C ILE A 94 31.20 95.27 51.01
N THR A 95 32.43 95.76 51.19
CA THR A 95 32.73 96.82 52.17
C THR A 95 33.86 97.68 51.61
N TYR A 96 33.55 98.90 51.16
CA TYR A 96 34.53 99.86 50.69
C TYR A 96 35.21 100.56 51.87
N THR A 97 36.55 100.51 51.92
CA THR A 97 37.36 101.52 52.60
C THR A 97 38.50 101.99 51.67
N TYR A 98 38.55 103.30 51.49
CA TYR A 98 39.54 104.06 50.73
C TYR A 98 40.90 104.08 51.45
N SER A 99 42.01 104.00 50.69
CA SER A 99 43.26 104.70 51.03
C SER A 99 44.16 104.85 49.78
N PRO A 100 44.91 105.96 49.63
CA PRO A 100 45.46 106.41 48.34
C PRO A 100 46.86 105.88 48.01
N MET A 101 47.22 106.11 46.75
CA MET A 101 48.50 105.85 46.07
C MET A 101 49.76 106.11 46.91
N ASP A 102 50.79 105.28 46.75
CA ASP A 102 52.06 105.80 46.22
C ASP A 102 53.00 104.74 45.63
N GLN A 103 53.97 105.28 44.90
CA GLN A 103 54.76 104.72 43.80
C GLN A 103 55.90 103.75 44.17
N ASP A 104 56.30 103.00 43.14
CA ASP A 104 57.66 102.91 42.59
C ASP A 104 58.49 101.61 42.74
N LYS A 105 59.22 101.35 41.65
CA LYS A 105 60.48 100.59 41.46
C LYS A 105 60.52 99.05 41.29
N GLN A 106 60.96 98.70 40.07
CA GLN A 106 62.11 97.85 39.70
C GLN A 106 62.36 96.53 40.47
N ASN A 107 62.40 95.39 39.76
CA ASN A 107 63.61 94.78 39.19
C ASN A 107 63.36 93.31 38.77
N ARG A 108 64.05 92.89 37.68
CA ARG A 108 64.80 91.62 37.42
C ARG A 108 64.35 90.34 38.17
N GLN A 109 64.30 89.14 37.59
CA GLN A 109 65.38 88.45 36.86
C GLN A 109 64.90 87.06 36.35
N SER A 110 65.45 86.63 35.19
CA SER A 110 65.90 85.28 34.77
C SER A 110 65.28 84.00 35.37
N HIS A 111 64.92 82.95 34.63
CA HIS A 111 65.73 82.12 33.71
C HIS A 111 64.78 81.37 32.74
N LYS A 112 64.96 81.30 31.40
CA LYS A 112 65.99 80.64 30.55
C LYS A 112 66.17 79.12 30.75
N ARG A 113 65.64 78.34 29.78
CA ARG A 113 66.22 77.21 29.00
C ARG A 113 65.05 76.54 28.24
N GLN A 114 64.91 76.49 26.90
CA GLN A 114 65.86 76.22 25.78
C GLN A 114 66.64 74.93 26.06
N SER A 115 66.59 73.85 25.28
CA SER A 115 66.46 73.59 23.83
C SER A 115 65.93 72.13 23.70
N SER A 116 65.76 71.43 22.58
CA SER A 116 66.19 71.43 21.16
C SER A 116 65.38 70.28 20.53
N ILE A 117 64.72 70.43 19.38
CA ILE A 117 65.24 70.22 18.01
C ILE A 117 65.68 68.77 17.73
N ASP A 118 64.96 68.15 16.78
CA ASP A 118 65.37 67.23 15.69
C ASP A 118 64.08 66.45 15.29
N GLN A 119 63.33 66.78 14.22
CA GLN A 119 63.61 66.65 12.78
C GLN A 119 64.27 65.31 12.38
N ASP A 120 63.49 64.45 11.72
CA ASP A 120 63.72 63.97 10.35
C ASP A 120 62.66 62.90 10.00
N GLU A 121 61.87 63.11 8.93
CA GLU A 121 62.02 62.48 7.59
C GLU A 121 61.62 60.99 7.59
N GLN A 122 60.94 60.41 6.61
CA GLN A 122 60.36 60.79 5.32
C GLN A 122 59.63 59.52 4.80
N ASN A 123 58.79 59.70 3.78
CA ASN A 123 58.33 58.69 2.79
C ASN A 123 57.27 57.67 3.24
N GLY A 124 56.22 57.37 2.46
CA GLY A 124 55.83 57.79 1.12
C GLY A 124 54.79 56.80 0.53
N HIS A 125 54.02 57.29 -0.45
CA HIS A 125 53.13 56.58 -1.41
C HIS A 125 51.65 56.38 -1.00
N SER A 126 50.72 57.18 -1.56
CA SER A 126 50.02 57.07 -2.88
C SER A 126 49.00 55.93 -2.89
N HIS A 127 47.73 55.98 -3.32
CA HIS A 127 46.87 56.80 -4.18
C HIS A 127 45.42 56.43 -3.73
N LYS A 128 44.32 57.20 -3.87
CA LYS A 128 43.65 57.65 -5.09
C LYS A 128 42.40 58.46 -4.68
N ARG A 129 42.08 59.46 -5.51
CA ARG A 129 40.96 60.41 -5.42
C ARG A 129 39.58 59.74 -5.45
N GLN A 130 38.60 60.33 -4.76
CA GLN A 130 37.33 60.73 -5.38
C GLN A 130 36.68 61.89 -4.62
N SER A 131 36.08 62.78 -5.39
CA SER A 131 35.59 64.11 -5.06
C SER A 131 34.11 64.11 -4.66
N SER A 132 33.73 64.97 -3.72
CA SER A 132 32.49 65.75 -3.85
C SER A 132 32.56 66.99 -2.96
N ARG A 133 32.62 68.16 -3.61
CA ARG A 133 32.37 69.48 -3.04
C ARG A 133 30.97 69.51 -2.42
N HIS A 134 30.78 70.08 -1.23
CA HIS A 134 29.58 70.82 -0.86
C HIS A 134 29.95 71.96 0.10
N SER A 135 29.37 73.13 -0.16
CA SER A 135 29.69 74.46 0.35
C SER A 135 29.13 74.69 1.76
N GLY A 136 30.01 74.90 2.75
CA GLY A 136 29.67 75.21 4.14
C GLY A 136 29.88 76.67 4.54
N PHE A 137 29.80 77.62 3.59
CA PHE A 137 30.05 79.05 3.87
C PHE A 137 28.79 79.90 4.12
N ASP A 138 27.59 79.30 4.13
CA ASP A 138 26.31 80.04 4.25
C ASP A 138 25.61 79.92 5.63
N VAL A 139 26.14 79.12 6.56
CA VAL A 139 25.53 78.93 7.90
C VAL A 139 26.01 79.98 8.91
N MET A 140 27.23 80.52 8.75
CA MET A 140 27.78 81.55 9.64
C MET A 140 27.08 82.91 9.51
N LYS A 141 26.41 83.18 8.37
CA LYS A 141 25.72 84.45 8.11
C LYS A 141 24.38 84.57 8.85
N LYS A 142 23.75 83.45 9.22
CA LYS A 142 22.44 83.44 9.91
C LYS A 142 22.55 83.51 11.44
N GLY A 143 23.63 82.99 12.02
CA GLY A 143 23.92 83.13 13.45
C GLY A 143 24.25 84.57 13.86
N VAL A 144 24.95 85.31 13.01
CA VAL A 144 25.26 86.74 13.24
C VAL A 144 24.00 87.62 13.20
N VAL A 145 22.99 87.27 12.41
CA VAL A 145 21.72 88.03 12.30
C VAL A 145 20.84 87.88 13.55
N ALA A 146 20.88 86.72 14.22
CA ALA A 146 20.20 86.53 15.51
C ALA A 146 20.91 87.29 16.64
N LEU A 147 22.25 87.28 16.67
CA LEU A 147 23.05 88.03 17.65
C LEU A 147 22.87 89.55 17.49
N THR A 148 22.78 90.05 16.26
CA THR A 148 22.57 91.49 15.98
C THR A 148 21.18 91.98 16.42
N ARG A 149 20.17 91.09 16.46
CA ARG A 149 18.82 91.39 16.95
C ARG A 149 18.74 91.48 18.47
N VAL A 150 19.54 90.67 19.17
CA VAL A 150 19.68 90.72 20.65
C VAL A 150 20.54 91.90 21.10
N LEU A 151 21.48 92.36 20.25
CA LEU A 151 22.40 93.47 20.55
C LEU A 151 21.89 94.87 20.19
N GLY A 152 20.66 95.03 19.69
CA GLY A 152 19.97 96.33 19.65
C GLY A 152 20.60 97.44 18.78
N LEU A 153 21.28 97.13 17.67
CA LEU A 153 21.85 98.15 16.77
C LEU A 153 20.93 98.43 15.56
N ARG A 154 20.32 99.62 15.50
CA ARG A 154 19.63 100.17 14.31
C ARG A 154 20.29 101.49 13.86
N GLN A 155 20.57 101.62 12.56
CA GLN A 155 20.66 102.89 11.81
C GLN A 155 19.26 103.15 11.21
N SER A 156 18.67 104.35 11.02
CA SER A 156 19.15 105.72 10.80
C SER A 156 17.99 106.73 10.99
N THR A 157 18.34 108.04 10.89
CA THR A 157 17.56 109.23 10.43
C THR A 157 16.61 110.00 11.37
N THR A 158 17.09 111.21 11.78
CA THR A 158 16.46 112.58 11.85
C THR A 158 14.93 112.71 11.91
N THR A 159 14.29 113.49 12.82
CA THR A 159 14.39 114.96 13.09
C THR A 159 13.85 115.37 14.49
N LEU A 160 14.37 116.51 15.03
CA LEU A 160 13.87 117.51 16.03
C LEU A 160 12.57 117.20 16.82
N THR A 161 12.40 117.46 18.14
CA THR A 161 12.78 118.61 19.02
C THR A 161 12.51 118.22 20.50
N GLU A 162 13.30 118.77 21.45
CA GLU A 162 13.01 119.09 22.89
C GLU A 162 12.39 118.00 23.82
N GLN A 163 12.74 117.76 25.09
CA GLN A 163 13.52 118.44 26.14
C GLN A 163 13.85 117.39 27.24
N THR A 164 15.07 117.47 27.77
CA THR A 164 15.62 117.03 29.08
C THR A 164 14.81 116.13 30.05
N THR A 165 15.38 114.97 30.40
CA THR A 165 15.59 114.55 31.81
C THR A 165 16.68 113.47 31.90
N THR A 166 17.74 113.74 32.66
CA THR A 166 18.85 112.82 32.97
C THR A 166 18.46 111.82 34.05
N VAL A 167 18.44 110.53 33.71
CA VAL A 167 18.45 109.41 34.67
C VAL A 167 19.73 108.60 34.44
N ILE A 168 20.50 108.41 35.52
CA ILE A 168 21.72 107.62 35.55
C ILE A 168 21.34 106.15 35.39
N ASN A 169 21.69 105.54 34.26
CA ASN A 169 21.66 104.09 34.08
C ASN A 169 22.86 103.49 34.83
N VAL A 170 22.60 102.73 35.89
CA VAL A 170 23.59 101.83 36.48
C VAL A 170 23.71 100.63 35.55
N GLU A 171 24.91 100.39 34.98
CA GLU A 171 25.21 99.16 34.25
C GLU A 171 24.90 97.94 35.15
N PRO A 172 24.09 96.97 34.68
CA PRO A 172 23.96 95.70 35.39
C PRO A 172 25.34 95.04 35.45
N LEU A 173 25.75 94.61 36.65
CA LEU A 173 26.94 93.79 36.83
C LEU A 173 26.87 92.63 35.83
N LYS A 174 27.95 92.43 35.08
CA LYS A 174 28.15 91.39 34.04
C LYS A 174 27.65 89.99 34.44
N TYR A 175 27.49 89.73 35.74
CA TYR A 175 27.00 88.51 36.36
C TYR A 175 25.47 88.30 36.23
N ASP A 176 24.65 89.33 36.52
CA ASP A 176 23.19 89.23 36.40
C ASP A 176 22.76 89.01 34.95
N TYR A 177 23.52 89.60 34.02
CA TYR A 177 23.35 89.39 32.58
C TYR A 177 23.64 87.95 32.16
N ILE A 178 24.74 87.33 32.62
CA ILE A 178 25.06 85.92 32.31
C ILE A 178 24.03 84.97 32.94
N HIS A 179 23.57 85.27 34.16
CA HIS A 179 22.55 84.46 34.83
C HIS A 179 21.19 84.53 34.10
N GLN A 180 20.79 85.72 33.64
CA GLN A 180 19.56 85.91 32.87
C GLN A 180 19.65 85.29 31.47
N VAL A 181 20.80 85.39 30.80
CA VAL A 181 21.07 84.72 29.52
C VAL A 181 21.00 83.21 29.66
N ASN A 182 21.61 82.60 30.70
CA ASN A 182 21.48 81.17 30.95
C ASN A 182 20.01 80.78 31.20
N ARG A 183 19.28 81.54 32.02
CA ARG A 183 17.87 81.23 32.33
C ARG A 183 16.97 81.30 31.10
N THR A 184 17.17 82.28 30.23
CA THR A 184 16.43 82.43 28.96
C THR A 184 16.81 81.36 27.93
N ILE A 185 18.10 81.03 27.82
CA ILE A 185 18.58 79.93 26.96
C ILE A 185 17.94 78.61 27.40
N TYR A 186 17.89 78.30 28.70
CA TYR A 186 17.28 77.05 29.17
C TYR A 186 15.75 77.04 29.07
N SER A 187 15.05 78.18 29.25
CA SER A 187 13.58 78.22 29.18
C SER A 187 13.01 78.26 27.75
N GLU A 188 13.73 78.84 26.78
CA GLU A 188 13.27 78.90 25.38
C GLU A 188 13.68 77.68 24.55
N MET A 189 14.54 76.80 25.09
CA MET A 189 15.09 75.64 24.37
C MET A 189 14.25 74.34 24.49
N GLU A 190 13.18 74.32 25.28
CA GLU A 190 12.29 73.14 25.36
C GLU A 190 11.46 72.91 24.08
N ASP A 191 11.28 73.91 23.21
CA ASP A 191 10.34 73.83 22.06
C ASP A 191 10.98 73.96 20.65
N ALA A 192 12.31 73.99 20.50
CA ALA A 192 12.97 74.22 19.20
C ALA A 192 13.72 72.99 18.63
N PRO A 193 13.11 72.16 17.75
CA PRO A 193 13.70 70.90 17.26
C PRO A 193 14.91 71.01 16.31
N ASN A 194 15.39 72.22 15.98
CA ASN A 194 16.44 72.44 14.98
C ASN A 194 17.73 73.12 15.50
N ALA A 195 17.91 73.31 16.80
CA ALA A 195 19.16 73.85 17.35
C ALA A 195 20.22 72.75 17.58
N LYS A 196 20.71 72.13 16.50
CA LYS A 196 21.65 70.99 16.53
C LYS A 196 23.14 71.34 16.79
N SER A 197 23.51 72.60 17.02
CA SER A 197 24.90 72.99 17.33
C SER A 197 25.01 73.82 18.62
N ASN A 198 24.34 73.39 19.69
CA ASN A 198 24.46 74.06 20.99
C ASN A 198 25.58 73.45 21.82
N ILE A 199 26.79 73.95 21.58
CA ILE A 199 28.01 73.52 22.27
C ILE A 199 28.01 73.78 23.79
N LEU A 200 27.04 74.56 24.26
CA LEU A 200 26.87 74.87 25.68
C LEU A 200 26.09 73.77 26.44
N CYS A 201 25.49 72.80 25.74
CA CYS A 201 24.77 71.69 26.38
C CYS A 201 25.66 70.45 26.51
N LEU A 202 26.43 70.38 27.60
CA LEU A 202 27.34 69.26 27.90
C LEU A 202 26.70 67.86 27.80
N PRO A 203 25.43 67.62 28.21
CA PRO A 203 24.78 66.32 28.03
C PRO A 203 24.62 65.89 26.56
N ILE A 204 24.37 66.82 25.64
CA ILE A 204 24.25 66.51 24.21
C ILE A 204 25.61 66.11 23.64
N LEU A 205 26.66 66.83 24.03
CA LEU A 205 28.03 66.53 23.63
C LEU A 205 28.50 65.18 24.19
N PHE A 206 28.22 64.92 25.47
CA PHE A 206 28.51 63.64 26.08
C PHE A 206 27.75 62.50 25.39
N ASN A 207 26.49 62.71 24.98
CA ASN A 207 25.77 61.73 24.19
C ASN A 207 26.46 61.45 22.83
N LYS A 208 26.96 62.48 22.14
CA LYS A 208 27.75 62.27 20.90
C LYS A 208 28.98 61.39 21.17
N ILE A 209 29.75 61.70 22.22
CA ILE A 209 30.91 60.90 22.63
C ILE A 209 30.51 59.46 22.97
N LEU A 210 29.41 59.29 23.69
CA LEU A 210 28.87 58.00 24.09
C LEU A 210 28.48 57.16 22.87
N GLN A 211 27.75 57.74 21.91
CA GLN A 211 27.33 57.05 20.70
C GLN A 211 28.52 56.67 19.81
N GLU A 212 29.51 57.54 19.66
CA GLU A 212 30.73 57.21 18.91
C GLU A 212 31.53 56.09 19.61
N THR A 213 31.62 56.14 20.94
CA THR A 213 32.27 55.09 21.74
C THR A 213 31.57 53.74 21.55
N ILE A 214 30.24 53.70 21.66
CA ILE A 214 29.43 52.49 21.43
C ILE A 214 29.63 51.98 20.01
N ALA A 215 29.56 52.84 19.00
CA ALA A 215 29.77 52.45 17.60
C ALA A 215 31.16 51.87 17.34
N ILE A 216 32.20 52.37 18.01
CA ILE A 216 33.57 51.84 17.88
C ILE A 216 33.69 50.45 18.50
N VAL A 217 33.07 50.23 19.66
CA VAL A 217 33.07 48.94 20.36
C VAL A 217 32.25 47.89 19.60
N GLU A 218 31.10 48.28 19.03
CA GLU A 218 30.26 47.39 18.21
C GLU A 218 30.89 47.06 16.86
N GLY A 219 31.67 47.97 16.27
CA GLY A 219 32.24 47.77 14.94
C GLY A 219 31.17 47.74 13.83
N ASN A 220 31.50 47.12 12.69
CA ASN A 220 30.65 47.11 11.49
C ASN A 220 29.72 45.87 11.41
N GLY A 221 29.49 45.15 12.51
CA GLY A 221 28.77 43.86 12.48
C GLY A 221 28.21 43.43 13.84
N THR A 222 27.68 42.21 13.92
CA THR A 222 27.04 41.63 15.13
C THR A 222 28.03 41.13 16.19
N ILE A 223 29.34 41.20 15.94
CA ILE A 223 30.38 40.72 16.84
C ILE A 223 31.05 41.92 17.50
N LEU A 224 30.85 42.06 18.81
CA LEU A 224 31.52 43.05 19.65
C LEU A 224 33.04 42.91 19.51
N ARG A 225 33.74 44.02 19.31
CA ARG A 225 35.21 44.00 19.29
C ARG A 225 35.72 43.76 20.71
N PRO A 226 36.74 42.91 20.91
CA PRO A 226 37.32 42.70 22.24
C PRO A 226 37.88 44.02 22.76
N ILE A 227 37.70 44.28 24.05
CA ILE A 227 38.23 45.51 24.68
C ILE A 227 39.74 45.36 24.88
N GLU A 228 40.49 45.66 23.82
CA GLU A 228 41.95 45.64 23.79
C GLU A 228 42.56 47.05 23.89
N VAL A 229 43.87 47.12 24.14
CA VAL A 229 44.63 48.36 24.31
C VAL A 229 44.44 49.32 23.13
N ASP A 230 44.45 48.79 21.90
CA ASP A 230 44.29 49.58 20.67
C ASP A 230 42.90 50.22 20.55
N LEU A 231 41.86 49.50 20.99
CA LEU A 231 40.49 50.01 20.99
C LEU A 231 40.35 51.15 22.01
N ILE A 232 40.89 50.95 23.21
CA ILE A 232 40.93 51.97 24.26
C ILE A 232 41.68 53.21 23.77
N GLN A 233 42.85 53.04 23.14
CA GLN A 233 43.63 54.14 22.56
C GLN A 233 42.81 54.92 21.53
N LYS A 234 42.13 54.22 20.62
CA LYS A 234 41.29 54.85 19.59
C LYS A 234 40.17 55.68 20.21
N ILE A 235 39.50 55.14 21.23
CA ILE A 235 38.40 55.81 21.93
C ILE A 235 38.91 57.04 22.68
N VAL A 236 40.03 56.93 23.39
CA VAL A 236 40.69 58.08 24.05
C VAL A 236 41.03 59.17 23.03
N GLY A 237 41.61 58.80 21.89
CA GLY A 237 41.95 59.74 20.81
C GLY A 237 40.73 60.49 20.27
N ILE A 238 39.60 59.80 20.10
CA ILE A 238 38.34 60.41 19.63
C ILE A 238 37.76 61.35 20.67
N ILE A 239 37.74 60.94 21.95
CA ILE A 239 37.27 61.79 23.05
C ILE A 239 38.11 63.07 23.13
N ASN A 240 39.43 62.94 23.05
CA ASN A 240 40.33 64.09 23.08
C ASN A 240 40.16 65.00 21.86
N THR A 241 39.89 64.42 20.69
CA THR A 241 39.55 65.18 19.48
C THR A 241 38.25 65.98 19.69
N ILE A 242 37.19 65.35 20.19
CA ILE A 242 35.90 66.00 20.46
C ILE A 242 36.05 67.07 21.55
N ILE A 243 36.78 66.80 22.63
CA ILE A 243 37.07 67.79 23.69
C ILE A 243 37.81 69.01 23.11
N ASN A 244 38.74 68.80 22.19
CA ASN A 244 39.48 69.88 21.54
C ASN A 244 38.59 70.67 20.58
N GLU A 245 37.75 70.01 19.77
CA GLU A 245 36.73 70.68 18.95
C GLU A 245 35.82 71.56 19.82
N ILE A 246 35.36 71.03 20.96
CA ILE A 246 34.54 71.80 21.91
C ILE A 246 35.30 73.02 22.44
N ASN A 247 36.57 72.86 22.84
CA ASN A 247 37.36 73.99 23.32
C ASN A 247 37.60 75.04 22.23
N LEU A 248 37.79 74.64 20.98
CA LEU A 248 37.98 75.55 19.85
C LEU A 248 36.74 76.39 19.56
N GLU A 249 35.56 75.77 19.62
CA GLU A 249 34.30 76.51 19.46
C GLU A 249 33.99 77.38 20.70
N LEU A 250 34.29 76.92 21.92
CA LEU A 250 34.14 77.72 23.15
C LEU A 250 35.12 78.91 23.20
N LEU A 251 36.25 78.84 22.49
CA LEU A 251 37.26 79.88 22.44
C LEU A 251 36.71 81.20 21.89
N VAL A 252 35.70 81.15 21.01
CA VAL A 252 34.98 82.35 20.50
C VAL A 252 34.38 83.17 21.65
N PHE A 253 34.02 82.50 22.74
CA PHE A 253 33.50 83.10 23.98
C PHE A 253 34.57 83.28 25.06
N LYS A 254 35.85 82.99 24.75
CA LYS A 254 36.96 82.91 25.71
C LYS A 254 36.73 81.88 26.83
N LEU A 255 35.99 80.82 26.52
CA LEU A 255 35.71 79.72 27.43
C LEU A 255 36.49 78.47 27.02
N ALA A 256 36.71 77.56 27.97
CA ALA A 256 37.22 76.22 27.74
C ALA A 256 36.61 75.27 28.78
N LEU A 257 36.57 73.97 28.46
CA LEU A 257 36.13 72.96 29.42
C LEU A 257 37.10 72.89 30.60
N SER A 258 36.53 72.90 31.81
CA SER A 258 37.31 72.72 33.03
C SER A 258 37.98 71.34 33.06
N LYS A 259 39.10 71.23 33.77
CA LYS A 259 39.78 69.94 33.99
C LYS A 259 38.83 68.90 34.61
N GLN A 260 37.99 69.32 35.54
CA GLN A 260 37.00 68.46 36.19
C GLN A 260 35.92 67.97 35.21
N THR A 261 35.43 68.83 34.32
CA THR A 261 34.44 68.42 33.30
C THR A 261 35.05 67.41 32.33
N LYS A 262 36.29 67.63 31.88
CA LYS A 262 37.04 66.65 31.08
C LYS A 262 37.19 65.33 31.84
N SER A 263 37.54 65.40 33.13
CA SER A 263 37.65 64.24 34.01
C SER A 263 36.35 63.43 34.08
N TYR A 264 35.19 64.09 34.25
CA TYR A 264 33.90 63.39 34.22
C TYR A 264 33.65 62.67 32.88
N ILE A 265 33.92 63.31 31.75
CA ILE A 265 33.76 62.67 30.43
C ILE A 265 34.58 61.37 30.38
N HIS A 266 35.86 61.41 30.76
CA HIS A 266 36.72 60.22 30.78
C HIS A 266 36.24 59.16 31.78
N THR A 267 35.83 59.54 32.99
CA THR A 267 35.28 58.61 34.01
C THR A 267 34.10 57.81 33.48
N PHE A 268 33.13 58.49 32.87
CA PHE A 268 31.91 57.83 32.40
C PHE A 268 32.15 56.95 31.16
N ILE A 269 33.15 57.27 30.34
CA ILE A 269 33.58 56.35 29.27
C ILE A 269 34.32 55.13 29.83
N ILE A 270 35.14 55.29 30.87
CA ILE A 270 35.77 54.14 31.54
C ILE A 270 34.72 53.22 32.15
N ILE A 271 33.64 53.78 32.72
CA ILE A 271 32.49 53.01 33.20
C ILE A 271 31.85 52.23 32.04
N LEU A 272 31.57 52.88 30.91
CA LEU A 272 31.01 52.23 29.74
C LEU A 272 31.90 51.08 29.22
N LEU A 273 33.21 51.32 29.07
CA LEU A 273 34.16 50.32 28.58
C LEU A 273 34.35 49.16 29.57
N THR A 274 34.28 49.45 30.87
CA THR A 274 34.26 48.43 31.93
C THR A 274 33.06 47.51 31.74
N MET A 275 31.89 48.08 31.42
CA MET A 275 30.67 47.30 31.21
C MET A 275 30.78 46.38 29.99
N PHE A 276 31.29 46.90 28.86
CA PHE A 276 31.53 46.07 27.67
C PHE A 276 32.52 44.93 27.95
N TYR A 277 33.64 45.22 28.63
CA TYR A 277 34.62 44.18 28.96
C TYR A 277 34.08 43.15 29.96
N TYR A 278 33.29 43.59 30.94
CA TYR A 278 32.63 42.70 31.89
C TYR A 278 31.65 41.75 31.19
N ASP A 279 30.84 42.26 30.26
CA ASP A 279 29.89 41.44 29.49
C ASP A 279 30.62 40.45 28.55
N GLU A 280 31.75 40.85 27.95
CA GLU A 280 32.61 39.95 27.18
C GLU A 280 33.10 38.76 28.05
N GLN A 281 33.61 39.05 29.25
CA GLN A 281 34.07 38.01 30.19
C GLN A 281 32.93 37.10 30.66
N LYS A 282 31.75 37.68 30.94
CA LYS A 282 30.53 36.94 31.30
C LYS A 282 30.08 36.02 30.16
N HIS A 283 30.11 36.50 28.92
CA HIS A 283 29.76 35.71 27.75
C HIS A 283 30.70 34.52 27.55
N HIS A 284 32.02 34.75 27.62
CA HIS A 284 33.01 33.69 27.52
C HIS A 284 32.83 32.62 28.62
N PHE A 285 32.56 33.04 29.86
CA PHE A 285 32.29 32.12 30.96
C PHE A 285 31.02 31.29 30.74
N ASN A 286 29.93 31.91 30.28
CA ASN A 286 28.70 31.19 29.95
C ASN A 286 28.90 30.18 28.81
N GLN A 287 29.71 30.50 27.80
CA GLN A 287 30.04 29.55 26.74
C GLN A 287 30.80 28.32 27.27
N GLN A 288 31.71 28.50 28.23
CA GLN A 288 32.41 27.37 28.87
C GLN A 288 31.43 26.47 29.63
N ILE A 289 30.46 27.06 30.36
CA ILE A 289 29.41 26.29 31.04
C ILE A 289 28.55 25.52 30.02
N LEU A 290 28.11 26.17 28.94
CA LEU A 290 27.31 25.52 27.89
C LEU A 290 28.07 24.38 27.20
N THR A 291 29.38 24.55 26.98
CA THR A 291 30.23 23.51 26.39
C THR A 291 30.33 22.31 27.33
N LEU A 292 30.56 22.56 28.62
CA LEU A 292 30.57 21.50 29.63
C LEU A 292 29.21 20.77 29.70
N ASP A 293 28.09 21.50 29.74
CA ASP A 293 26.77 20.87 29.77
C ASP A 293 26.47 20.03 28.50
N LYS A 294 26.97 20.45 27.34
CA LYS A 294 26.91 19.65 26.09
C LYS A 294 27.76 18.39 26.16
N GLU A 295 28.92 18.43 26.80
CA GLU A 295 29.84 17.28 26.94
C GLU A 295 29.42 16.30 28.05
N LYS A 296 28.55 16.73 28.97
CA LYS A 296 28.06 15.92 30.10
C LYS A 296 27.56 14.52 29.71
N PRO A 297 26.73 14.33 28.66
CA PRO A 297 26.25 13.00 28.29
C PRO A 297 27.38 12.09 27.81
N SER A 298 28.29 12.60 26.98
CA SER A 298 29.43 11.82 26.44
C SER A 298 30.39 11.38 27.54
N LEU A 299 30.69 12.26 28.50
CA LEU A 299 31.53 11.93 29.65
C LEU A 299 30.85 10.95 30.61
N LEU A 300 29.53 11.07 30.82
CA LEU A 300 28.77 10.08 31.60
C LEU A 300 28.84 8.70 30.97
N THR A 301 28.63 8.60 29.65
CA THR A 301 28.76 7.34 28.90
C THR A 301 30.17 6.77 29.01
N TYR A 302 31.21 7.61 28.86
CA TYR A 302 32.60 7.19 29.05
C TYR A 302 32.86 6.62 30.45
N PHE A 303 32.44 7.30 31.51
CA PHE A 303 32.65 6.81 32.88
C PHE A 303 31.82 5.55 33.19
N ILE A 304 30.59 5.44 32.67
CA ILE A 304 29.80 4.20 32.79
C ILE A 304 30.53 3.04 32.10
N SER A 305 31.10 3.27 30.91
CA SER A 305 31.86 2.23 30.19
C SER A 305 33.14 1.80 30.92
N MET A 306 33.73 2.67 31.75
CA MET A 306 34.91 2.33 32.58
C MET A 306 34.55 1.57 33.86
N VAL A 307 33.35 1.78 34.42
CA VAL A 307 32.94 1.21 35.72
C VAL A 307 32.08 -0.04 35.55
N VAL A 308 31.38 -0.16 34.41
CA VAL A 308 30.57 -1.32 34.03
C VAL A 308 31.28 -2.03 32.88
N PRO A 309 32.22 -2.96 33.16
CA PRO A 309 32.83 -3.75 32.10
C PRO A 309 31.73 -4.45 31.29
N ASP A 310 31.79 -4.27 29.96
CA ASP A 310 30.97 -4.94 28.95
C ASP A 310 29.50 -4.48 28.79
N ALA A 311 29.17 -3.24 29.13
CA ALA A 311 27.87 -2.65 28.78
C ALA A 311 27.53 -2.79 27.28
N GLN A 312 28.55 -2.76 26.41
CA GLN A 312 28.38 -3.02 24.98
C GLN A 312 27.90 -4.47 24.72
N CYS A 313 28.47 -5.47 25.39
CA CYS A 313 28.06 -6.86 25.24
C CYS A 313 26.62 -7.09 25.72
N ASP A 314 26.19 -6.40 26.79
CA ASP A 314 24.80 -6.44 27.26
C ASP A 314 23.85 -5.77 26.26
N ASN A 315 24.28 -4.67 25.64
CA ASN A 315 23.52 -4.00 24.60
C ASN A 315 23.36 -4.91 23.37
N GLU A 316 24.45 -5.48 22.85
CA GLU A 316 24.43 -6.44 21.73
C GLU A 316 23.63 -7.70 22.08
N GLY A 317 23.76 -8.20 23.31
CA GLY A 317 23.02 -9.36 23.81
C GLY A 317 21.51 -9.10 23.89
N GLY A 318 21.09 -7.91 24.31
CA GLY A 318 19.69 -7.50 24.37
C GLY A 318 19.07 -7.41 22.97
N GLU A 319 19.78 -6.81 22.02
CA GLU A 319 19.34 -6.73 20.63
C GLU A 319 19.24 -8.12 19.99
N LEU A 320 20.25 -8.97 20.20
CA LEU A 320 20.25 -10.36 19.76
C LEU A 320 19.07 -11.14 20.33
N PHE A 321 18.76 -10.98 21.62
CA PHE A 321 17.60 -11.64 22.25
C PHE A 321 16.29 -11.19 21.62
N ALA A 322 16.10 -9.89 21.42
CA ALA A 322 14.91 -9.33 20.80
C ALA A 322 14.72 -9.86 19.36
N ASN A 323 15.81 -9.93 18.59
CA ASN A 323 15.82 -10.51 17.25
C ASN A 323 15.50 -12.00 17.25
N LYS A 324 16.02 -12.78 18.22
CA LYS A 324 15.65 -14.20 18.38
C LYS A 324 14.16 -14.37 18.66
N VAL A 325 13.57 -13.53 19.51
CA VAL A 325 12.11 -13.54 19.77
C VAL A 325 11.35 -13.20 18.48
N GLN A 326 11.78 -12.19 17.72
CA GLN A 326 11.18 -11.86 16.42
C GLN A 326 11.21 -13.06 15.47
N SER A 327 12.36 -13.69 15.28
CA SER A 327 12.51 -14.87 14.40
C SER A 327 11.64 -16.04 14.86
N ALA A 328 11.51 -16.26 16.17
CA ALA A 328 10.64 -17.30 16.72
C ALA A 328 9.15 -17.01 16.46
N VAL A 329 8.72 -15.74 16.61
CA VAL A 329 7.35 -15.30 16.28
C VAL A 329 7.09 -15.51 14.79
N GLN A 330 8.00 -15.07 13.92
CA GLN A 330 7.85 -15.22 12.47
C GLN A 330 7.79 -16.69 12.04
N SER A 331 8.68 -17.54 12.58
CA SER A 331 8.67 -18.97 12.29
C SER A 331 7.38 -19.65 12.75
N SER A 332 6.84 -19.23 13.90
CA SER A 332 5.59 -19.77 14.42
C SER A 332 4.38 -19.30 13.60
N LEU A 333 4.37 -18.03 13.17
CA LEU A 333 3.35 -17.50 12.24
C LEU A 333 3.34 -18.28 10.92
N VAL A 334 4.50 -18.54 10.32
CA VAL A 334 4.61 -19.31 9.06
C VAL A 334 4.07 -20.73 9.25
N ARG A 335 4.43 -21.39 10.35
CA ARG A 335 3.93 -22.74 10.68
C ARG A 335 2.41 -22.76 10.84
N ASP A 336 1.87 -21.84 11.64
CA ASP A 336 0.42 -21.76 11.87
C ASP A 336 -0.33 -21.39 10.59
N ALA A 337 0.24 -20.53 9.75
CA ALA A 337 -0.30 -20.20 8.43
C ALA A 337 -0.40 -21.44 7.52
N GLN A 338 0.65 -22.26 7.47
CA GLN A 338 0.64 -23.52 6.71
C GLN A 338 -0.42 -24.49 7.25
N ILE A 339 -0.57 -24.62 8.57
CA ILE A 339 -1.62 -25.45 9.19
C ILE A 339 -3.01 -24.94 8.80
N ILE A 340 -3.25 -23.63 8.85
CA ILE A 340 -4.51 -23.00 8.46
C ILE A 340 -4.83 -23.28 7.00
N ILE A 341 -3.87 -23.06 6.09
CA ILE A 341 -4.02 -23.29 4.65
C ILE A 341 -4.36 -24.76 4.40
N THR A 342 -3.55 -25.69 4.91
CA THR A 342 -3.75 -27.14 4.72
C THR A 342 -5.13 -27.56 5.23
N ARG A 343 -5.50 -27.14 6.44
CA ARG A 343 -6.82 -27.45 7.02
C ARG A 343 -7.97 -26.93 6.15
N ILE A 344 -7.91 -25.68 5.70
CA ILE A 344 -8.97 -25.11 4.87
C ILE A 344 -9.04 -25.88 3.54
N ILE A 345 -7.93 -26.08 2.84
CA ILE A 345 -7.89 -26.82 1.58
C ILE A 345 -8.41 -28.26 1.74
N GLU A 346 -8.04 -28.95 2.82
CA GLU A 346 -8.55 -30.29 3.14
C GLU A 346 -10.06 -30.31 3.39
N THR A 347 -10.63 -29.24 3.96
CA THR A 347 -12.10 -29.11 4.10
C THR A 347 -12.82 -28.81 2.79
N GLN A 348 -12.10 -28.31 1.77
CA GLN A 348 -12.65 -28.04 0.45
C GLN A 348 -12.68 -29.29 -0.45
N GLN A 349 -13.05 -30.45 0.09
CA GLN A 349 -13.12 -31.70 -0.68
C GLN A 349 -14.07 -31.61 -1.88
N HIS A 350 -15.01 -30.66 -1.85
CA HIS A 350 -15.95 -30.38 -2.93
C HIS A 350 -15.36 -29.59 -4.11
N LEU A 351 -14.13 -29.08 -4.01
CA LEU A 351 -13.39 -28.53 -5.15
C LEU A 351 -12.78 -29.66 -5.98
N ASN A 352 -13.64 -30.48 -6.57
CA ASN A 352 -13.27 -31.53 -7.50
C ASN A 352 -14.19 -31.49 -8.73
N ARG A 353 -13.76 -32.11 -9.83
CA ARG A 353 -14.49 -32.14 -11.11
C ARG A 353 -15.95 -32.51 -10.92
N LYS A 354 -16.21 -33.64 -10.25
CA LYS A 354 -17.55 -34.21 -10.07
C LYS A 354 -18.51 -33.25 -9.37
N GLN A 355 -18.08 -32.65 -8.26
CA GLN A 355 -18.94 -31.75 -7.47
C GLN A 355 -19.22 -30.44 -8.20
N ILE A 356 -18.22 -29.84 -8.85
CA ILE A 356 -18.42 -28.62 -9.63
C ILE A 356 -19.29 -28.89 -10.86
N GLN A 357 -19.14 -30.05 -11.49
CA GLN A 357 -20.00 -30.49 -12.57
C GLN A 357 -21.44 -30.72 -12.10
N ILE A 358 -21.66 -31.26 -10.90
CA ILE A 358 -23.01 -31.37 -10.29
C ILE A 358 -23.62 -29.96 -10.09
N ILE A 359 -22.82 -28.98 -9.65
CA ILE A 359 -23.28 -27.58 -9.53
C ILE A 359 -23.69 -27.04 -10.91
N CYS A 360 -22.86 -27.23 -11.94
CA CYS A 360 -23.17 -26.80 -13.31
C CYS A 360 -24.39 -27.54 -13.89
N ASP A 361 -24.50 -28.85 -13.71
CA ASP A 361 -25.65 -29.66 -14.13
C ASP A 361 -26.93 -29.30 -13.35
N GLY A 362 -26.80 -28.79 -12.13
CA GLY A 362 -27.90 -28.19 -11.36
C GLY A 362 -28.38 -26.87 -11.97
N LYS A 363 -27.45 -26.07 -12.51
CA LYS A 363 -27.78 -24.83 -13.24
C LYS A 363 -28.50 -25.09 -14.56
N LEU A 364 -28.43 -26.28 -15.16
CA LEU A 364 -29.19 -26.58 -16.39
C LEU A 364 -30.71 -26.36 -16.24
N HIS A 365 -31.27 -26.56 -15.04
CA HIS A 365 -32.67 -26.25 -14.75
C HIS A 365 -32.90 -24.79 -14.35
N ALA A 366 -31.94 -24.17 -13.66
CA ALA A 366 -32.06 -22.84 -13.08
C ALA A 366 -31.59 -21.70 -14.00
N ALA A 367 -30.79 -21.99 -15.03
CA ALA A 367 -30.28 -21.07 -16.05
C ALA A 367 -31.39 -20.72 -17.06
N VAL A 368 -32.58 -20.38 -16.53
CA VAL A 368 -33.84 -20.27 -17.28
C VAL A 368 -33.77 -19.25 -18.42
N ASN A 369 -32.80 -18.31 -18.41
CA ASN A 369 -32.75 -17.21 -19.38
C ASN A 369 -31.40 -16.98 -20.09
N ASP A 370 -30.39 -17.83 -19.91
CA ASP A 370 -29.07 -17.63 -20.54
C ASP A 370 -28.77 -18.74 -21.57
N ASP A 371 -29.25 -18.55 -22.80
CA ASP A 371 -29.02 -19.48 -23.91
C ASP A 371 -27.53 -19.53 -24.33
N ASP A 372 -26.76 -18.45 -24.11
CA ASP A 372 -25.33 -18.41 -24.43
C ASP A 372 -24.54 -19.28 -23.45
N TRP A 373 -24.81 -19.16 -22.15
CA TRP A 373 -24.22 -20.03 -21.14
C TRP A 373 -24.53 -21.50 -21.40
N LEU A 374 -25.79 -21.83 -21.73
CA LEU A 374 -26.18 -23.20 -22.06
C LEU A 374 -25.42 -23.72 -23.29
N PHE A 375 -25.30 -22.89 -24.33
CA PHE A 375 -24.57 -23.26 -25.54
C PHE A 375 -23.09 -23.50 -25.25
N ARG A 376 -22.44 -22.60 -24.51
CA ARG A 376 -21.02 -22.74 -24.09
C ARG A 376 -20.81 -23.95 -23.19
N TYR A 377 -21.73 -24.25 -22.28
CA TYR A 377 -21.63 -25.42 -21.42
C TYR A 377 -21.73 -26.72 -22.20
N ILE A 378 -22.58 -26.79 -23.23
CA ILE A 378 -22.67 -27.97 -24.10
C ILE A 378 -21.44 -28.10 -25.01
N ASP A 379 -20.95 -26.98 -25.55
CA ASP A 379 -19.86 -26.97 -26.52
C ASP A 379 -18.47 -27.17 -25.88
N ALA A 380 -18.23 -26.47 -24.78
CA ALA A 380 -16.98 -26.42 -24.04
C ALA A 380 -17.24 -26.52 -22.52
N PRO A 381 -17.79 -27.65 -22.02
CA PRO A 381 -18.18 -27.80 -20.62
C PRO A 381 -17.03 -27.58 -19.63
N THR A 382 -15.80 -27.89 -20.02
CA THR A 382 -14.62 -27.70 -19.17
C THR A 382 -14.35 -26.23 -18.88
N ASP A 383 -14.57 -25.33 -19.84
CA ASP A 383 -14.32 -23.90 -19.65
C ASP A 383 -15.28 -23.33 -18.61
N ILE A 384 -16.57 -23.65 -18.73
CA ILE A 384 -17.60 -23.25 -17.75
C ILE A 384 -17.34 -23.84 -16.36
N ILE A 385 -16.84 -25.08 -16.29
CA ILE A 385 -16.48 -25.71 -15.01
C ILE A 385 -15.27 -25.01 -14.36
N ILE A 386 -14.30 -24.55 -15.15
CA ILE A 386 -13.17 -23.75 -14.65
C ILE A 386 -13.65 -22.37 -14.19
N GLU A 387 -14.55 -21.72 -14.92
CA GLU A 387 -15.16 -20.45 -14.48
C GLU A 387 -15.88 -20.60 -13.13
N GLU A 388 -16.64 -21.69 -12.95
CA GLU A 388 -17.32 -21.97 -11.69
C GLU A 388 -16.32 -22.26 -10.55
N PHE A 389 -15.22 -22.97 -10.85
CA PHE A 389 -14.13 -23.18 -9.92
C PHE A 389 -13.48 -21.87 -9.47
N GLU A 390 -13.25 -20.94 -10.39
CA GLU A 390 -12.67 -19.63 -10.07
C GLU A 390 -13.54 -18.86 -9.07
N ILE A 391 -14.87 -18.90 -9.25
CA ILE A 391 -15.82 -18.29 -8.31
C ILE A 391 -15.69 -18.91 -6.91
N LEU A 392 -15.67 -20.24 -6.81
CA LEU A 392 -15.54 -20.93 -5.52
C LEU A 392 -14.14 -20.72 -4.90
N TRP A 393 -13.09 -20.69 -5.72
CA TRP A 393 -11.72 -20.47 -5.28
C TRP A 393 -11.54 -19.08 -4.66
N ILE A 394 -12.20 -18.05 -5.19
CA ILE A 394 -12.16 -16.69 -4.62
C ILE A 394 -12.67 -16.69 -3.17
N GLU A 395 -13.76 -17.41 -2.87
CA GLU A 395 -14.27 -17.50 -1.49
C GLU A 395 -13.34 -18.32 -0.57
N VAL A 396 -12.69 -19.36 -1.08
CA VAL A 396 -11.67 -20.11 -0.34
C VAL A 396 -10.46 -19.25 -0.02
N GLU A 397 -9.93 -18.53 -1.02
CA GLU A 397 -8.82 -17.59 -0.85
C GLU A 397 -9.16 -16.51 0.17
N LYS A 398 -10.36 -15.93 0.08
CA LYS A 398 -10.86 -14.94 1.04
C LYS A 398 -10.92 -15.50 2.46
N THR A 399 -11.42 -16.73 2.62
CA THR A 399 -11.47 -17.41 3.92
C THR A 399 -10.08 -17.67 4.49
N ILE A 400 -9.12 -18.11 3.67
CA ILE A 400 -7.72 -18.29 4.07
C ILE A 400 -7.13 -16.96 4.51
N ASN A 401 -7.21 -15.91 3.68
CA ASN A 401 -6.66 -14.60 3.98
C ASN A 401 -7.24 -14.01 5.28
N GLN A 402 -8.54 -14.19 5.52
CA GLN A 402 -9.17 -13.75 6.76
C GLN A 402 -8.60 -14.46 7.99
N GLN A 403 -8.40 -15.79 7.93
CA GLN A 403 -7.80 -16.54 9.04
C GLN A 403 -6.32 -16.23 9.23
N LEU A 404 -5.55 -16.07 8.15
CA LEU A 404 -4.14 -15.66 8.22
C LEU A 404 -3.97 -14.29 8.88
N GLU A 405 -4.85 -13.33 8.57
CA GLU A 405 -4.82 -12.02 9.20
C GLU A 405 -5.20 -12.06 10.69
N GLN A 406 -6.19 -12.90 11.06
CA GLN A 406 -6.49 -13.15 12.47
C GLN A 406 -5.27 -13.73 13.20
N GLU A 407 -4.59 -14.70 12.60
CA GLU A 407 -3.41 -15.35 13.18
C GLU A 407 -2.23 -14.38 13.30
N LYS A 408 -2.01 -13.53 12.28
CA LYS A 408 -1.02 -12.44 12.33
C LYS A 408 -1.26 -11.53 13.53
N ASN A 409 -2.51 -11.13 13.75
CA ASN A 409 -2.86 -10.23 14.84
C ASN A 409 -2.71 -10.91 16.20
N GLN A 410 -2.97 -12.22 16.30
CA GLN A 410 -2.68 -12.98 17.52
C GLN A 410 -1.18 -12.98 17.84
N TRP A 411 -0.32 -13.29 16.86
CA TRP A 411 1.14 -13.24 17.04
C TRP A 411 1.68 -11.82 17.29
N LYS A 412 1.05 -10.79 16.70
CA LYS A 412 1.33 -9.38 17.01
C LYS A 412 1.07 -9.07 18.48
N ASN A 413 -0.04 -9.55 19.02
CA ASN A 413 -0.37 -9.37 20.43
C ASN A 413 0.63 -10.06 21.36
N ILE A 414 1.18 -11.22 20.97
CA ILE A 414 2.26 -11.88 21.71
C ILE A 414 3.54 -11.05 21.70
N LEU A 415 3.89 -10.44 20.57
CA LEU A 415 5.04 -9.54 20.47
C LEU A 415 4.84 -8.27 21.32
N ILE A 416 3.64 -7.67 21.30
CA ILE A 416 3.28 -6.53 22.15
C ILE A 416 3.36 -6.91 23.64
N GLU A 417 2.83 -8.09 24.00
CA GLU A 417 2.91 -8.60 25.35
C GLU A 417 4.37 -8.76 25.79
N PHE A 418 5.22 -9.40 24.98
CA PHE A 418 6.64 -9.57 25.24
C PHE A 418 7.30 -8.23 25.61
N PHE A 419 7.16 -7.20 24.78
CA PHE A 419 7.74 -5.88 25.07
C PHE A 419 7.13 -5.22 26.30
N SER A 420 5.82 -5.38 26.54
CA SER A 420 5.16 -4.87 27.76
C SER A 420 5.73 -5.52 29.03
N ARG A 421 6.06 -6.83 28.99
CA ARG A 421 6.73 -7.50 30.12
C ARG A 421 8.13 -6.93 30.37
N ILE A 422 8.89 -6.68 29.30
CA ILE A 422 10.24 -6.08 29.41
C ILE A 422 10.16 -4.66 29.97
N GLU A 423 9.20 -3.84 29.51
CA GLU A 423 8.96 -2.48 30.03
C GLU A 423 8.53 -2.47 31.51
N PHE A 424 7.70 -3.43 31.92
CA PHE A 424 7.30 -3.58 33.32
C PHE A 424 8.48 -4.03 34.19
N MET A 425 9.31 -4.94 33.69
CA MET A 425 10.53 -5.37 34.36
C MET A 425 11.51 -4.19 34.53
N MET A 426 11.69 -3.38 33.49
CA MET A 426 12.50 -2.16 33.55
C MET A 426 11.97 -1.19 34.62
N SER A 427 10.66 -0.94 34.63
CA SER A 427 10.04 -0.03 35.59
C SER A 427 10.19 -0.54 37.03
N SER A 428 10.05 -1.86 37.23
CA SER A 428 10.25 -2.50 38.53
C SER A 428 11.72 -2.40 38.98
N LEU A 429 12.66 -2.57 38.06
CA LEU A 429 14.10 -2.43 38.33
C LEU A 429 14.46 -0.99 38.76
N LEU A 430 13.85 0.03 38.14
CA LEU A 430 14.04 1.43 38.51
C LEU A 430 13.50 1.74 39.92
N ASN A 431 12.39 1.11 40.31
CA ASN A 431 11.76 1.30 41.62
C ASN A 431 12.53 0.65 42.78
N GLU A 432 13.24 -0.46 42.54
CA GLU A 432 14.04 -1.16 43.55
C GLU A 432 15.41 -0.48 43.83
N GLY A 433 15.74 0.60 43.09
CA GLY A 433 16.97 1.38 43.26
C GLY A 433 18.20 0.83 42.54
N SER A 434 19.32 1.57 42.60
CA SER A 434 20.53 1.26 41.82
C SER A 434 21.21 -0.07 42.19
N SER A 435 20.94 -0.60 43.39
CA SER A 435 21.55 -1.85 43.89
C SER A 435 20.93 -3.14 43.33
N VAL A 436 20.05 -3.09 42.33
CA VAL A 436 19.52 -4.30 41.68
C VAL A 436 19.90 -4.33 40.19
N GLN A 437 20.54 -3.26 39.70
CA GLN A 437 20.96 -3.13 38.30
C GLN A 437 22.13 -4.06 37.95
N TYR A 438 22.89 -4.49 38.96
CA TYR A 438 24.05 -5.37 38.82
C TYR A 438 23.71 -6.80 39.24
N ILE A 439 24.13 -7.78 38.43
CA ILE A 439 23.87 -9.20 38.69
C ILE A 439 24.44 -9.72 40.00
N ASP A 440 25.50 -9.08 40.52
CA ASP A 440 26.10 -9.43 41.81
C ASP A 440 25.13 -9.25 42.97
N ASP A 441 24.15 -8.36 42.84
CA ASP A 441 23.11 -8.14 43.85
C ASP A 441 21.93 -9.13 43.74
N ILE A 442 21.87 -9.89 42.64
CA ILE A 442 20.79 -10.85 42.33
C ILE A 442 21.19 -12.27 42.73
N PHE A 443 22.45 -12.68 42.57
CA PHE A 443 22.89 -14.04 42.85
C PHE A 443 23.96 -14.15 43.95
N LEU A 444 23.85 -15.19 44.78
CA LEU A 444 24.91 -15.66 45.69
C LEU A 444 25.71 -16.77 44.99
N ALA A 445 27.02 -16.59 44.89
CA ALA A 445 27.92 -17.65 44.42
C ALA A 445 28.28 -18.60 45.58
N SER A 446 28.44 -19.89 45.30
CA SER A 446 28.85 -20.89 46.29
C SER A 446 30.36 -20.94 46.58
N GLY A 447 31.19 -20.20 45.82
CA GLY A 447 32.66 -20.17 45.90
C GLY A 447 33.28 -19.52 44.65
N GLY A 448 34.62 -19.62 44.44
CA GLY A 448 35.26 -19.34 43.13
C GLY A 448 35.98 -17.99 42.93
N ILE A 449 36.66 -17.84 41.79
CA ILE A 449 37.37 -16.61 41.37
C ILE A 449 36.36 -15.54 40.96
N ALA A 450 36.53 -14.30 41.44
CA ALA A 450 35.56 -13.20 41.26
C ALA A 450 35.19 -12.92 39.78
N ALA A 451 36.14 -13.04 38.85
CA ALA A 451 35.91 -12.78 37.43
C ALA A 451 35.02 -13.85 36.76
N ASP A 452 35.27 -15.14 37.04
CA ASP A 452 34.47 -16.25 36.52
C ASP A 452 33.06 -16.24 37.12
N ASN A 453 32.96 -15.87 38.40
CA ASN A 453 31.70 -15.70 39.10
C ASN A 453 30.78 -14.66 38.43
N LEU A 454 31.32 -13.54 37.93
CA LEU A 454 30.50 -12.51 37.29
C LEU A 454 29.92 -13.00 35.95
N LYS A 455 30.72 -13.66 35.12
CA LYS A 455 30.26 -14.26 33.86
C LYS A 455 29.18 -15.32 34.09
N ASN A 456 29.41 -16.21 35.04
CA ASN A 456 28.48 -17.30 35.35
C ASN A 456 27.16 -16.78 35.95
N LYS A 457 27.21 -15.80 36.85
CA LYS A 457 26.01 -15.10 37.34
C LYS A 457 25.22 -14.45 36.20
N GLY A 458 25.90 -13.91 35.19
CA GLY A 458 25.23 -13.34 34.04
C GLY A 458 24.55 -14.37 33.16
N GLN A 459 25.07 -15.60 33.09
CA GLN A 459 24.36 -16.73 32.47
C GLN A 459 23.16 -17.18 33.32
N CYS A 460 23.28 -17.20 34.65
CA CYS A 460 22.13 -17.43 35.54
C CYS A 460 21.04 -16.38 35.33
N MET A 461 21.41 -15.12 35.07
CA MET A 461 20.46 -14.06 34.77
C MET A 461 19.70 -14.31 33.45
N VAL A 462 20.37 -14.81 32.41
CA VAL A 462 19.71 -15.26 31.17
C VAL A 462 18.71 -16.37 31.49
N LEU A 463 19.12 -17.40 32.24
CA LEU A 463 18.24 -18.52 32.62
C LEU A 463 17.02 -18.07 33.45
N LEU A 464 17.22 -17.12 34.37
CA LEU A 464 16.16 -16.53 35.17
C LEU A 464 15.18 -15.73 34.32
N LEU A 465 15.67 -14.93 33.37
CA LEU A 465 14.84 -14.20 32.41
C LEU A 465 14.01 -15.15 31.55
N TYR A 466 14.63 -16.22 31.03
CA TYR A 466 13.93 -17.27 30.32
C TYR A 466 12.89 -17.97 31.19
N ALA A 467 13.21 -18.31 32.45
CA ALA A 467 12.25 -18.94 33.37
C ALA A 467 11.02 -18.05 33.58
N TYR A 468 11.23 -16.75 33.79
CA TYR A 468 10.14 -15.78 33.92
C TYR A 468 9.27 -15.71 32.65
N LEU A 469 9.87 -15.50 31.48
CA LEU A 469 9.14 -15.35 30.21
C LEU A 469 8.47 -16.66 29.76
N SER A 470 9.02 -17.82 30.16
CA SER A 470 8.41 -19.14 30.02
C SER A 470 7.24 -19.39 30.98
N GLY A 471 6.96 -18.49 31.92
CA GLY A 471 5.93 -18.68 32.95
C GLY A 471 6.28 -19.71 34.02
N ASN A 472 7.56 -20.09 34.15
CA ASN A 472 8.00 -20.98 35.21
C ASN A 472 7.95 -20.25 36.56
N LYS A 473 7.43 -20.92 37.59
CA LYS A 473 7.39 -20.34 38.95
C LYS A 473 8.81 -20.23 39.50
N ILE A 474 9.25 -19.01 39.81
CA ILE A 474 10.51 -18.74 40.48
C ILE A 474 10.24 -18.80 41.99
N GLN A 475 10.84 -19.75 42.69
CA GLN A 475 10.60 -19.98 44.13
C GLN A 475 11.78 -19.51 44.99
N PRO A 476 11.55 -19.20 46.29
CA PRO A 476 12.64 -19.01 47.24
C PRO A 476 13.62 -20.20 47.22
N GLY A 477 14.92 -19.90 47.18
CA GLY A 477 15.96 -20.94 47.12
C GLY A 477 16.20 -21.54 45.74
N THR A 478 15.56 -21.03 44.68
CA THR A 478 15.90 -21.42 43.30
C THR A 478 17.39 -21.20 43.06
N SER A 479 18.06 -22.25 42.60
CA SER A 479 19.47 -22.22 42.21
C SER A 479 19.63 -22.59 40.74
N TYR A 480 20.62 -21.99 40.10
CA TYR A 480 20.96 -22.24 38.70
C TYR A 480 22.37 -22.83 38.66
N THR A 481 22.52 -23.95 37.97
CA THR A 481 23.82 -24.60 37.80
C THR A 481 24.45 -24.17 36.48
N VAL A 482 25.63 -23.57 36.53
CA VAL A 482 26.40 -23.09 35.38
C VAL A 482 27.84 -23.56 35.57
N PHE A 483 28.41 -24.28 34.60
CA PHE A 483 29.76 -24.88 34.68
C PHE A 483 30.04 -25.68 35.97
N ASN A 484 29.08 -26.49 36.41
CA ASN A 484 29.14 -27.29 37.66
C ASN A 484 29.16 -26.49 38.97
N GLU A 485 28.95 -25.17 38.91
CA GLU A 485 28.78 -24.31 40.08
C GLU A 485 27.32 -23.91 40.25
N SER A 486 26.86 -23.80 41.50
CA SER A 486 25.48 -23.47 41.83
C SER A 486 25.35 -22.03 42.31
N TYR A 487 24.43 -21.29 41.72
CA TYR A 487 24.16 -19.89 42.01
C TYR A 487 22.75 -19.73 42.55
N THR A 488 22.62 -19.34 43.82
CA THR A 488 21.33 -19.20 44.50
C THR A 488 20.77 -17.80 44.32
N LEU A 489 19.50 -17.70 43.93
CA LEU A 489 18.80 -16.43 43.78
C LEU A 489 18.62 -15.74 45.15
N LYS A 490 19.10 -14.51 45.28
CA LYS A 490 18.94 -13.67 46.47
C LYS A 490 17.49 -13.24 46.65
N ALA A 491 17.11 -12.95 47.90
CA ALA A 491 15.78 -12.44 48.23
C ALA A 491 15.41 -11.15 47.48
N LYS A 492 16.39 -10.26 47.20
CA LYS A 492 16.17 -9.05 46.39
C LYS A 492 15.76 -9.40 44.95
N GLY A 493 16.52 -10.29 44.31
CA GLY A 493 16.21 -10.78 42.96
C GLY A 493 14.85 -11.48 42.90
N LEU A 494 14.56 -12.34 43.88
CA LEU A 494 13.25 -12.98 44.00
C LEU A 494 12.10 -11.98 44.07
N LYS A 495 12.19 -10.98 44.96
CA LYS A 495 11.18 -9.91 45.11
C LYS A 495 10.96 -9.13 43.82
N LEU A 496 12.00 -8.89 43.03
CA LEU A 496 11.88 -8.25 41.72
C LEU A 496 10.98 -9.07 40.80
N PHE A 497 11.25 -10.39 40.68
CA PHE A 497 10.52 -11.28 39.77
C PHE A 497 9.12 -11.68 40.26
N GLU A 498 8.88 -11.77 41.57
CA GLU A 498 7.56 -12.04 42.16
C GLU A 498 6.53 -10.94 41.83
N LYS A 499 6.98 -9.69 41.69
CA LYS A 499 6.13 -8.56 41.33
C LYS A 499 5.78 -8.51 39.84
N LEU A 500 6.51 -9.25 39.01
CA LEU A 500 6.31 -9.20 37.57
C LEU A 500 5.05 -9.97 37.18
N PRO A 501 4.22 -9.42 36.29
CA PRO A 501 2.99 -10.07 35.90
C PRO A 501 3.31 -11.31 35.05
N THR A 502 2.54 -12.38 35.20
CA THR A 502 2.78 -13.67 34.54
C THR A 502 2.51 -13.60 33.02
N PRO A 503 3.39 -14.20 32.17
CA PRO A 503 3.18 -14.20 30.72
C PRO A 503 1.98 -15.08 30.32
N SER A 504 1.38 -14.78 29.17
CA SER A 504 0.35 -15.63 28.57
C SER A 504 0.92 -17.00 28.22
N ARG A 505 0.05 -18.02 28.18
CA ARG A 505 0.43 -19.38 27.80
C ARG A 505 1.11 -19.43 26.43
N ARG A 506 0.70 -18.57 25.49
CA ARG A 506 1.26 -18.55 24.13
C ARG A 506 2.66 -17.93 24.09
N LEU A 507 2.89 -16.82 24.82
CA LEU A 507 4.23 -16.28 25.00
C LEU A 507 5.15 -17.29 25.71
N ALA A 508 4.66 -17.93 26.77
CA ALA A 508 5.39 -18.98 27.48
C ALA A 508 5.80 -20.14 26.56
N ASN A 509 4.88 -20.64 25.73
CA ASN A 509 5.16 -21.70 24.77
C ASN A 509 6.17 -21.27 23.70
N LEU A 510 6.09 -20.04 23.21
CA LEU A 510 7.06 -19.48 22.25
C LEU A 510 8.47 -19.48 22.85
N ILE A 511 8.62 -18.96 24.07
CA ILE A 511 9.91 -18.85 24.76
C ILE A 511 10.46 -20.23 25.12
N ASN A 512 9.59 -21.19 25.48
CA ASN A 512 10.00 -22.58 25.68
C ASN A 512 10.52 -23.21 24.38
N GLY A 513 9.85 -22.99 23.24
CA GLY A 513 10.33 -23.48 21.94
C GLY A 513 11.66 -22.86 21.50
N MET A 514 12.01 -21.67 22.00
CA MET A 514 13.33 -21.07 21.75
C MET A 514 14.47 -21.78 22.50
N LYS A 515 14.19 -22.43 23.64
CA LYS A 515 15.22 -23.15 24.43
C LYS A 515 15.77 -24.36 23.67
N ASP A 516 14.91 -25.05 22.93
CA ASP A 516 15.32 -26.22 22.17
C ASP A 516 16.23 -25.85 20.98
N ILE A 517 16.07 -24.65 20.42
CA ILE A 517 16.89 -24.15 19.31
C ILE A 517 18.33 -23.88 19.76
N ASP A 518 18.54 -23.40 20.99
CA ASP A 518 19.88 -23.11 21.51
C ASP A 518 20.65 -24.39 21.95
N ASN A 519 19.97 -25.51 22.19
CA ASN A 519 20.62 -26.79 22.51
C ASN A 519 21.10 -27.56 21.26
N CYS A 520 20.62 -27.23 20.07
CA CYS A 520 20.87 -28.04 18.86
C CYS A 520 22.07 -27.58 18.01
N ASN A 521 22.63 -26.39 18.25
CA ASN A 521 23.72 -25.84 17.43
C ASN A 521 24.93 -25.44 18.28
N ASN A 522 26.03 -26.19 18.16
CA ASN A 522 27.35 -25.87 18.73
C ASN A 522 27.99 -24.57 18.18
N ASN A 523 27.26 -23.77 17.40
CA ASN A 523 27.77 -22.60 16.69
C ASN A 523 27.41 -21.30 17.43
N GLY A 524 28.01 -21.08 18.61
CA GLY A 524 28.45 -19.77 19.13
C GLY A 524 27.47 -18.61 19.37
N THR A 525 26.20 -18.64 18.96
CA THR A 525 25.26 -17.50 19.10
C THR A 525 24.33 -17.61 20.32
N THR A 526 24.82 -18.19 21.41
CA THR A 526 24.13 -18.15 22.70
C THR A 526 24.31 -16.77 23.31
N ILE A 527 23.27 -16.19 23.92
CA ILE A 527 23.44 -14.96 24.71
C ILE A 527 24.41 -15.30 25.84
N ALA A 528 25.63 -14.77 25.74
CA ALA A 528 26.76 -15.34 26.45
C ALA A 528 26.72 -15.10 27.96
N SER A 529 26.12 -13.98 28.39
CA SER A 529 25.98 -13.55 29.79
C SER A 529 25.30 -12.17 29.82
N ILE A 530 24.46 -11.89 30.83
CA ILE A 530 23.96 -10.53 31.13
C ILE A 530 24.71 -9.99 32.35
N LYS A 531 25.55 -8.95 32.22
CA LYS A 531 26.30 -8.37 33.35
C LYS A 531 25.59 -7.16 33.97
N ASN A 532 24.94 -6.36 33.14
CA ASN A 532 24.10 -5.23 33.52
C ASN A 532 22.70 -5.43 32.97
N LEU A 533 21.78 -5.83 33.87
CA LEU A 533 20.41 -6.12 33.49
C LEU A 533 19.69 -4.90 32.91
N ARG A 534 20.01 -3.70 33.41
CA ARG A 534 19.40 -2.47 32.92
C ARG A 534 19.77 -2.20 31.47
N VAL A 535 21.07 -2.22 31.14
CA VAL A 535 21.55 -1.96 29.76
C VAL A 535 20.97 -2.99 28.78
N PHE A 536 20.93 -4.26 29.20
CA PHE A 536 20.34 -5.35 28.42
C PHE A 536 18.84 -5.11 28.11
N LEU A 537 18.05 -4.75 29.12
CA LEU A 537 16.62 -4.47 28.94
C LEU A 537 16.38 -3.18 28.14
N GLU A 538 17.21 -2.13 28.32
CA GLU A 538 17.13 -0.88 27.53
C GLU A 538 17.35 -1.18 26.05
N SER A 539 18.30 -2.05 25.72
CA SER A 539 18.56 -2.51 24.35
C SER A 539 17.35 -3.22 23.73
N ILE A 540 16.73 -4.17 24.45
CA ILE A 540 15.51 -4.86 23.98
C ILE A 540 14.39 -3.85 23.70
N ILE A 541 14.19 -2.88 24.59
CA ILE A 541 13.17 -1.84 24.42
C ILE A 541 13.51 -0.94 23.21
N GLY A 542 14.80 -0.62 23.00
CA GLY A 542 15.27 0.13 21.84
C GLY A 542 14.96 -0.56 20.51
N ALA A 543 15.07 -1.89 20.46
CA ALA A 543 14.75 -2.69 19.28
C ALA A 543 13.24 -2.80 18.98
N LYS A 544 12.36 -2.44 19.93
CA LYS A 544 10.89 -2.60 19.84
C LYS A 544 10.30 -2.04 18.55
N LYS A 545 10.67 -0.80 18.18
CA LYS A 545 10.12 -0.13 17.00
C LYS A 545 10.53 -0.86 15.72
N THR A 546 11.82 -1.12 15.56
CA THR A 546 12.36 -1.82 14.38
C THR A 546 11.74 -3.20 14.20
N ILE A 547 11.64 -3.97 15.28
CA ILE A 547 11.05 -5.32 15.26
C ILE A 547 9.55 -5.27 14.93
N LYS A 548 8.80 -4.32 15.52
CA LYS A 548 7.38 -4.15 15.22
C LYS A 548 7.15 -3.73 13.76
N ASP A 549 7.94 -2.79 13.26
CA ASP A 549 7.86 -2.33 11.88
C ASP A 549 8.21 -3.45 10.89
N ALA A 550 9.21 -4.27 11.20
CA ALA A 550 9.57 -5.44 10.41
C ALA A 550 8.50 -6.54 10.46
N TYR A 551 7.88 -6.77 11.63
CA TYR A 551 6.76 -7.71 11.77
C TYR A 551 5.53 -7.26 10.97
N ASP A 552 5.16 -5.97 11.04
CA ASP A 552 4.01 -5.44 10.32
C ASP A 552 4.16 -5.57 8.79
N LYS A 553 5.39 -5.46 8.28
CA LYS A 553 5.75 -5.70 6.86
C LYS A 553 5.72 -7.16 6.43
N THR A 554 5.65 -8.12 7.35
CA THR A 554 5.62 -9.54 7.00
C THR A 554 4.31 -9.84 6.24
N PRO A 555 4.37 -10.36 5.00
CA PRO A 555 3.18 -10.63 4.21
C PRO A 555 2.37 -11.78 4.84
N THR A 556 1.06 -11.59 4.92
CA THR A 556 0.11 -12.56 5.51
C THR A 556 -1.00 -12.94 4.55
N THR A 557 -0.82 -12.59 3.28
CA THR A 557 -1.70 -13.04 2.21
C THR A 557 -1.31 -14.46 1.80
N PHE A 558 -2.30 -15.24 1.41
CA PHE A 558 -2.12 -16.58 0.86
C PHE A 558 -1.11 -16.62 -0.29
N LYS A 559 -1.01 -15.54 -1.08
CA LYS A 559 0.00 -15.36 -2.14
C LYS A 559 1.45 -15.58 -1.67
N ALA A 560 1.76 -15.37 -0.39
CA ALA A 560 3.08 -15.60 0.17
C ALA A 560 3.37 -17.07 0.54
N TYR A 561 2.39 -17.98 0.40
CA TYR A 561 2.42 -19.37 0.87
C TYR A 561 1.99 -20.34 -0.24
N ASP A 562 2.67 -20.31 -1.39
CA ASP A 562 2.48 -21.23 -2.52
C ASP A 562 1.05 -21.31 -3.09
N LYS A 563 0.29 -20.20 -2.99
CA LYS A 563 -1.06 -20.06 -3.56
C LYS A 563 -1.14 -20.64 -4.98
N ASP A 564 -0.23 -20.23 -5.86
CA ASP A 564 -0.28 -20.58 -7.28
C ASP A 564 -0.08 -22.08 -7.49
N GLN A 565 0.77 -22.73 -6.69
CA GLN A 565 0.96 -24.17 -6.75
C GLN A 565 -0.30 -24.93 -6.31
N ILE A 566 -0.94 -24.48 -5.21
CA ILE A 566 -2.17 -25.10 -4.71
C ILE A 566 -3.32 -24.87 -5.69
N TYR A 567 -3.46 -23.64 -6.22
CA TYR A 567 -4.46 -23.29 -7.23
C TYR A 567 -4.29 -24.16 -8.47
N ASN A 568 -3.09 -24.24 -9.04
CA ASN A 568 -2.84 -25.04 -10.25
C ASN A 568 -3.17 -26.52 -10.01
N LYS A 569 -2.75 -27.08 -8.87
CA LYS A 569 -3.06 -28.48 -8.52
C LYS A 569 -4.56 -28.75 -8.44
N LEU A 570 -5.34 -27.84 -7.82
CA LEU A 570 -6.79 -27.99 -7.72
C LEU A 570 -7.49 -27.68 -9.04
N SER A 571 -7.01 -26.70 -9.80
CA SER A 571 -7.51 -26.34 -11.13
C SER A 571 -7.34 -27.51 -12.10
N ASP A 572 -6.18 -28.17 -12.11
CA ASP A 572 -5.93 -29.37 -12.90
C ASP A 572 -6.86 -30.52 -12.50
N LYS A 573 -7.07 -30.70 -11.19
CA LYS A 573 -8.02 -31.68 -10.65
C LYS A 573 -9.46 -31.40 -11.09
N VAL A 574 -9.86 -30.13 -11.18
CA VAL A 574 -11.20 -29.71 -11.61
C VAL A 574 -11.36 -29.71 -13.13
N ARG A 575 -10.30 -29.41 -13.88
CA ARG A 575 -10.26 -29.54 -15.34
C ARG A 575 -10.58 -30.98 -15.74
N GLY A 576 -10.08 -31.93 -14.96
CA GLY A 576 -10.34 -33.34 -15.15
C GLY A 576 -9.66 -33.88 -16.40
N CYS A 577 -10.18 -34.98 -16.91
CA CYS A 577 -9.64 -35.64 -18.09
C CYS A 577 -9.99 -34.87 -19.38
N ILE A 578 -9.00 -34.69 -20.26
CA ILE A 578 -9.22 -34.08 -21.58
C ILE A 578 -9.91 -35.03 -22.57
N SER A 579 -9.90 -36.34 -22.30
CA SER A 579 -10.54 -37.34 -23.15
C SER A 579 -12.05 -37.12 -23.20
N LYS A 580 -12.60 -37.12 -24.41
CA LYS A 580 -14.03 -36.95 -24.68
C LYS A 580 -14.65 -38.28 -25.06
N CYS A 581 -15.88 -38.52 -24.60
CA CYS A 581 -16.59 -39.75 -24.92
C CYS A 581 -16.70 -39.88 -26.44
N PRO A 582 -16.27 -41.00 -27.04
CA PRO A 582 -16.26 -41.14 -28.50
C PRO A 582 -17.67 -41.14 -29.10
N CYS A 583 -18.70 -41.37 -28.29
CA CYS A 583 -20.10 -41.39 -28.72
C CYS A 583 -20.82 -40.04 -28.58
N CYS A 584 -20.65 -39.33 -27.46
CA CYS A 584 -21.39 -38.08 -27.17
C CYS A 584 -20.50 -36.85 -26.93
N GLN A 585 -19.18 -36.98 -27.09
CA GLN A 585 -18.15 -35.94 -26.90
C GLN A 585 -18.12 -35.23 -25.53
N ARG A 586 -18.90 -35.71 -24.55
CA ARG A 586 -18.83 -35.20 -23.17
C ARG A 586 -17.46 -35.56 -22.58
N PRO A 587 -16.73 -34.62 -21.95
CA PRO A 587 -15.46 -34.94 -21.31
C PRO A 587 -15.65 -35.97 -20.20
N CYS A 588 -14.64 -36.83 -20.02
CA CYS A 588 -14.56 -37.76 -18.91
C CYS A 588 -14.50 -36.99 -17.58
N ASP A 589 -15.34 -37.38 -16.62
CA ASP A 589 -15.49 -36.72 -15.32
C ASP A 589 -14.84 -37.49 -14.16
N ILE A 590 -14.09 -38.56 -14.50
CA ILE A 590 -13.26 -39.31 -13.55
C ILE A 590 -12.03 -38.51 -13.16
N ASP A 591 -11.76 -38.50 -11.85
CA ASP A 591 -10.51 -38.01 -11.28
C ASP A 591 -9.43 -39.08 -11.38
N HIS A 592 -8.72 -39.10 -12.52
CA HIS A 592 -7.62 -40.03 -12.76
C HIS A 592 -6.42 -39.81 -11.83
N THR A 593 -6.38 -38.75 -11.01
CA THR A 593 -5.27 -38.50 -10.07
C THR A 593 -5.31 -39.40 -8.83
N LEU A 594 -6.45 -40.04 -8.57
CA LEU A 594 -6.65 -40.95 -7.43
C LEU A 594 -6.22 -42.38 -7.74
N ILE A 595 -6.03 -42.72 -9.01
CA ILE A 595 -5.69 -44.06 -9.49
C ILE A 595 -4.24 -44.05 -10.00
N LYS A 596 -3.47 -45.09 -9.65
CA LYS A 596 -2.03 -45.13 -9.92
C LYS A 596 -1.69 -45.42 -11.38
N SER A 597 -2.55 -46.13 -12.11
CA SER A 597 -2.38 -46.47 -13.52
C SER A 597 -2.68 -45.29 -14.43
N ASN A 598 -2.30 -45.38 -15.70
CA ASN A 598 -2.52 -44.29 -16.65
C ASN A 598 -4.01 -44.18 -17.00
N ALA A 599 -4.47 -42.98 -17.31
CA ALA A 599 -5.85 -42.79 -17.77
C ALA A 599 -6.10 -43.63 -19.04
N GLY A 600 -7.15 -44.46 -19.00
CA GLY A 600 -7.49 -45.42 -20.07
C GLY A 600 -7.07 -46.87 -19.79
N ASP A 601 -6.23 -47.14 -18.78
CA ASP A 601 -5.89 -48.50 -18.34
C ASP A 601 -7.13 -49.21 -17.73
N GLU A 602 -7.10 -50.54 -17.60
CA GLU A 602 -8.27 -51.35 -17.20
C GLU A 602 -8.91 -50.91 -15.87
N ASP A 603 -8.10 -50.49 -14.89
CA ASP A 603 -8.54 -49.98 -13.58
C ASP A 603 -8.70 -48.45 -13.54
N ASN A 604 -8.43 -47.75 -14.65
CA ASN A 604 -8.49 -46.29 -14.78
C ASN A 604 -9.14 -45.82 -16.08
N ARG A 605 -10.15 -46.56 -16.55
CA ARG A 605 -10.89 -46.26 -17.78
C ARG A 605 -11.57 -44.89 -17.72
N HIS A 606 -11.72 -44.26 -18.87
CA HIS A 606 -12.52 -43.05 -19.03
C HIS A 606 -14.01 -43.36 -18.85
N CYS A 607 -14.75 -42.48 -18.18
CA CYS A 607 -16.20 -42.62 -18.06
C CYS A 607 -16.87 -41.29 -17.76
N CYS A 608 -18.18 -41.24 -18.00
CA CYS A 608 -19.06 -40.15 -17.63
C CYS A 608 -19.92 -40.59 -16.42
N GLN A 609 -19.38 -40.55 -15.21
CA GLN A 609 -20.04 -40.94 -13.97
C GLN A 609 -21.33 -40.13 -13.70
N THR A 610 -21.36 -38.87 -14.12
CA THR A 610 -22.53 -37.98 -14.04
C THR A 610 -23.53 -38.20 -15.19
N GLY A 611 -23.18 -39.07 -16.13
CA GLY A 611 -24.00 -39.53 -17.23
C GLY A 611 -23.71 -38.80 -18.53
N HIS A 612 -24.20 -39.37 -19.63
CA HIS A 612 -23.96 -38.85 -20.96
C HIS A 612 -25.03 -37.84 -21.38
N GLN A 613 -24.59 -36.84 -22.15
CA GLN A 613 -25.48 -35.90 -22.81
C GLN A 613 -26.13 -36.54 -24.05
N LEU A 614 -27.15 -35.88 -24.61
CA LEU A 614 -27.76 -36.30 -25.88
C LEU A 614 -26.70 -36.28 -26.97
N ARG A 615 -26.61 -37.33 -27.78
CA ARG A 615 -25.61 -37.44 -28.86
C ARG A 615 -25.68 -36.27 -29.84
N ALA A 616 -26.89 -35.76 -30.12
CA ALA A 616 -27.11 -34.58 -30.95
C ALA A 616 -26.38 -33.32 -30.46
N MET A 617 -26.14 -33.19 -29.15
CA MET A 617 -25.40 -32.05 -28.59
C MET A 617 -23.93 -32.00 -29.07
N ALA A 618 -23.41 -33.15 -29.50
CA ALA A 618 -22.09 -33.31 -30.09
C ALA A 618 -22.10 -33.38 -31.63
N GLY A 619 -23.20 -32.98 -32.27
CA GLY A 619 -23.33 -33.01 -33.74
C GLY A 619 -23.62 -34.40 -34.32
N ILE A 620 -23.99 -35.37 -33.49
CA ILE A 620 -24.27 -36.72 -33.96
C ILE A 620 -25.71 -36.81 -34.47
N LYS A 621 -25.85 -37.28 -35.71
CA LYS A 621 -27.10 -37.36 -36.47
C LYS A 621 -27.32 -38.75 -37.07
N PHE A 622 -28.55 -39.06 -37.46
CA PHE A 622 -28.84 -40.24 -38.28
C PHE A 622 -28.44 -39.95 -39.73
N GLU A 623 -27.64 -40.82 -40.34
CA GLU A 623 -27.09 -40.58 -41.67
C GLU A 623 -28.17 -40.49 -42.77
N VAL A 624 -29.22 -41.31 -42.65
CA VAL A 624 -30.28 -41.38 -43.68
C VAL A 624 -31.18 -40.14 -43.64
N SER A 625 -31.67 -39.75 -42.47
CA SER A 625 -32.62 -38.63 -42.34
C SER A 625 -31.95 -37.27 -42.07
N ASN A 626 -30.64 -37.26 -41.82
CA ASN A 626 -29.89 -36.10 -41.34
C ASN A 626 -30.40 -35.53 -39.99
N GLU A 627 -31.24 -36.27 -39.26
CA GLU A 627 -31.88 -35.81 -38.02
C GLU A 627 -30.96 -35.96 -36.82
N ALA A 628 -31.01 -34.97 -35.92
CA ALA A 628 -30.28 -34.98 -34.66
C ALA A 628 -30.63 -36.21 -33.79
N SER A 629 -29.61 -36.92 -33.29
CA SER A 629 -29.81 -38.12 -32.47
C SER A 629 -30.07 -37.78 -30.99
N LEU A 630 -31.33 -37.86 -30.54
CA LEU A 630 -31.72 -37.62 -29.14
C LEU A 630 -31.53 -38.85 -28.22
N PHE A 631 -30.67 -39.80 -28.59
CA PHE A 631 -30.28 -40.91 -27.73
C PHE A 631 -29.12 -40.52 -26.82
N GLN A 632 -29.13 -41.03 -25.58
CA GLN A 632 -27.95 -41.07 -24.72
C GLN A 632 -27.20 -42.39 -24.89
N CYS A 633 -25.94 -42.46 -24.45
CA CYS A 633 -25.11 -43.66 -24.62
C CYS A 633 -25.68 -44.86 -23.84
N GLU A 634 -26.23 -44.60 -22.66
CA GLU A 634 -26.82 -45.58 -21.73
C GLU A 634 -28.12 -46.21 -22.28
N GLN A 635 -28.73 -45.59 -23.29
CA GLN A 635 -29.95 -46.08 -23.93
C GLN A 635 -29.68 -46.94 -25.18
N MET A 636 -28.41 -47.09 -25.56
CA MET A 636 -27.98 -47.93 -26.67
C MET A 636 -27.87 -49.37 -26.18
N THR A 637 -28.68 -50.26 -26.76
CA THR A 637 -28.54 -51.70 -26.53
C THR A 637 -27.46 -52.26 -27.44
N ASP A 638 -26.79 -53.33 -27.00
CA ASP A 638 -25.61 -53.90 -27.68
C ASP A 638 -25.84 -54.26 -29.15
N ASN A 639 -27.07 -54.62 -29.51
CA ASN A 639 -27.46 -54.95 -30.88
C ASN A 639 -27.86 -53.74 -31.74
N LYS A 640 -28.07 -52.55 -31.16
CA LYS A 640 -28.45 -51.36 -31.93
C LYS A 640 -27.27 -50.93 -32.81
N PRO A 641 -27.52 -50.62 -34.10
CA PRO A 641 -26.49 -50.09 -34.97
C PRO A 641 -26.14 -48.65 -34.59
N ILE A 642 -24.85 -48.33 -34.64
CA ILE A 642 -24.31 -46.98 -34.58
C ILE A 642 -23.45 -46.75 -35.81
N VAL A 643 -23.57 -45.56 -36.42
CA VAL A 643 -22.65 -45.17 -37.49
C VAL A 643 -21.61 -44.22 -36.96
N VAL A 644 -20.34 -44.56 -37.21
CA VAL A 644 -19.19 -43.78 -36.75
C VAL A 644 -18.24 -43.67 -37.93
N ARG A 645 -17.99 -42.44 -38.40
CA ARG A 645 -17.14 -42.17 -39.56
C ARG A 645 -17.58 -42.94 -40.82
N GLY A 646 -18.89 -43.03 -41.07
CA GLY A 646 -19.46 -43.74 -42.22
C GLY A 646 -19.49 -45.27 -42.11
N THR A 647 -19.01 -45.86 -41.01
CA THR A 647 -19.07 -47.32 -40.79
C THR A 647 -20.17 -47.68 -39.80
N LYS A 648 -21.16 -48.46 -40.26
CA LYS A 648 -22.24 -49.00 -39.43
C LYS A 648 -21.73 -50.22 -38.66
N LYS A 649 -21.81 -50.18 -37.33
CA LYS A 649 -21.40 -51.27 -36.43
C LYS A 649 -22.39 -51.45 -35.29
N LYS A 650 -22.39 -52.60 -34.64
CA LYS A 650 -23.19 -52.82 -33.42
C LYS A 650 -22.62 -52.02 -32.26
N TRP A 651 -23.46 -51.64 -31.29
CA TRP A 651 -23.00 -50.94 -30.09
C TRP A 651 -21.98 -51.76 -29.29
N SER A 652 -22.11 -53.09 -29.24
CA SER A 652 -21.11 -53.97 -28.62
C SER A 652 -19.74 -53.89 -29.31
N GLU A 653 -19.71 -53.85 -30.65
CA GLU A 653 -18.50 -53.68 -31.45
C GLU A 653 -17.89 -52.29 -31.20
N PHE A 654 -18.72 -51.25 -31.13
CA PHE A 654 -18.26 -49.90 -30.78
C PHE A 654 -17.61 -49.87 -29.39
N LYS A 655 -18.22 -50.47 -28.36
CA LYS A 655 -17.61 -50.56 -27.02
C LYS A 655 -16.27 -51.30 -27.07
N ASN A 656 -16.16 -52.34 -27.90
CA ASN A 656 -14.92 -53.09 -28.07
C ASN A 656 -13.81 -52.30 -28.78
N ASP A 657 -14.14 -51.32 -29.62
CA ASP A 657 -13.16 -50.43 -30.25
C ASP A 657 -12.59 -49.39 -29.28
N TYR A 658 -13.33 -49.08 -28.21
CA TYR A 658 -12.99 -48.08 -27.19
C TYR A 658 -12.96 -48.72 -25.80
N ARG A 659 -12.10 -49.74 -25.62
CA ARG A 659 -12.00 -50.49 -24.34
C ARG A 659 -11.45 -49.65 -23.19
N ASP A 660 -10.78 -48.56 -23.52
CA ASP A 660 -10.32 -47.51 -22.60
C ASP A 660 -11.47 -46.67 -22.04
N TRP A 661 -12.69 -46.82 -22.57
CA TRP A 661 -13.92 -46.20 -22.07
C TRP A 661 -14.84 -47.23 -21.40
N ASP A 662 -15.33 -46.87 -20.22
CA ASP A 662 -16.39 -47.57 -19.54
C ASP A 662 -17.75 -46.92 -19.88
N PHE A 663 -18.52 -47.61 -20.73
CA PHE A 663 -19.89 -47.24 -21.08
C PHE A 663 -20.93 -47.90 -20.17
N GLY A 664 -20.51 -48.50 -19.06
CA GLY A 664 -21.38 -49.16 -18.11
C GLY A 664 -22.38 -48.20 -17.45
N ASN A 665 -23.53 -48.74 -17.05
CA ASN A 665 -24.56 -47.97 -16.33
C ASN A 665 -24.12 -47.75 -14.87
N SER A 666 -23.27 -46.75 -14.64
CA SER A 666 -22.93 -46.27 -13.29
C SER A 666 -24.07 -45.47 -12.64
N ILE A 667 -25.20 -45.33 -13.35
CA ILE A 667 -26.33 -44.47 -13.00
C ILE A 667 -27.60 -45.32 -12.95
N THR A 668 -28.44 -45.06 -11.96
CA THR A 668 -29.73 -45.77 -11.83
C THR A 668 -30.71 -45.35 -12.91
N SER A 669 -31.69 -46.20 -13.23
CA SER A 669 -32.71 -45.87 -14.26
C SER A 669 -33.49 -44.58 -13.95
N ASP A 670 -33.72 -44.27 -12.67
CA ASP A 670 -34.40 -43.03 -12.24
C ASP A 670 -33.52 -41.79 -12.46
N GLU A 671 -32.24 -41.87 -12.10
CA GLU A 671 -31.28 -40.79 -12.36
C GLU A 671 -31.08 -40.57 -13.87
N LEU A 672 -31.03 -41.65 -14.66
CA LEU A 672 -30.95 -41.56 -16.12
C LEU A 672 -32.18 -40.85 -16.69
N PHE A 673 -33.38 -41.17 -16.20
CA PHE A 673 -34.62 -40.48 -16.60
C PHE A 673 -34.59 -38.98 -16.28
N LYS A 674 -34.15 -38.61 -15.06
CA LYS A 674 -34.00 -37.21 -14.66
C LYS A 674 -32.96 -36.47 -15.50
N LEU A 675 -31.82 -37.11 -15.76
CA LEU A 675 -30.74 -36.56 -16.58
C LEU A 675 -31.18 -36.37 -18.03
N ARG A 676 -31.92 -37.32 -18.58
CA ARG A 676 -32.53 -37.21 -19.89
C ARG A 676 -33.45 -36.00 -19.97
N GLY A 677 -34.36 -35.86 -19.00
CA GLY A 677 -35.26 -34.70 -18.90
C GLY A 677 -34.52 -33.36 -18.86
N LYS A 678 -33.39 -33.28 -18.14
CA LYS A 678 -32.49 -32.11 -18.14
C LYS A 678 -32.01 -31.77 -19.54
N PHE A 679 -31.38 -32.71 -20.23
CA PHE A 679 -30.80 -32.43 -21.54
C PHE A 679 -31.84 -32.19 -22.62
N LEU A 680 -33.03 -32.78 -22.52
CA LEU A 680 -34.13 -32.48 -23.43
C LEU A 680 -34.66 -31.05 -23.24
N ASN A 681 -34.74 -30.58 -22.00
CA ASN A 681 -35.06 -29.19 -21.73
C ASN A 681 -34.03 -28.25 -22.38
N VAL A 682 -32.73 -28.52 -22.16
CA VAL A 682 -31.64 -27.77 -22.80
C VAL A 682 -31.75 -27.84 -24.34
N TRP A 683 -32.01 -29.02 -24.89
CA TRP A 683 -32.17 -29.23 -26.33
C TRP A 683 -33.35 -28.44 -26.91
N SER A 684 -34.47 -28.34 -26.19
CA SER A 684 -35.63 -27.58 -26.67
C SER A 684 -35.32 -26.08 -26.84
N ARG A 685 -34.34 -25.57 -26.09
CA ARG A 685 -33.90 -24.17 -26.12
C ARG A 685 -32.81 -23.93 -27.16
N ILE A 686 -31.68 -24.62 -27.02
CA ILE A 686 -30.47 -24.36 -27.84
C ILE A 686 -30.27 -25.36 -28.98
N GLY A 687 -31.11 -26.38 -29.11
CA GLY A 687 -30.95 -27.44 -30.09
C GLY A 687 -30.97 -26.94 -31.53
N LYS A 688 -31.75 -25.90 -31.85
CA LYS A 688 -31.74 -25.26 -33.19
C LYS A 688 -30.38 -24.62 -33.50
N LEU A 689 -29.76 -23.97 -32.52
CA LEU A 689 -28.42 -23.35 -32.67
C LEU A 689 -27.36 -24.42 -32.88
N LEU A 690 -27.40 -25.49 -32.10
CA LEU A 690 -26.51 -26.65 -32.27
C LEU A 690 -26.72 -27.31 -33.63
N CYS A 691 -27.97 -27.49 -34.07
CA CYS A 691 -28.29 -28.04 -35.39
C CYS A 691 -27.72 -27.20 -36.53
N LYS A 692 -27.78 -25.87 -36.42
CA LYS A 692 -27.15 -24.95 -37.36
C LYS A 692 -25.62 -25.08 -37.36
N LYS A 693 -24.99 -25.26 -36.18
CA LYS A 693 -23.54 -25.41 -36.05
C LYS A 693 -23.02 -26.70 -36.71
N TYR A 694 -23.74 -27.81 -36.54
CA TYR A 694 -23.29 -29.14 -36.98
C TYR A 694 -23.99 -29.64 -38.26
N ASP A 695 -24.76 -28.78 -38.94
CA ASP A 695 -25.49 -29.11 -40.17
C ASP A 695 -26.37 -30.36 -40.02
N MET A 696 -27.33 -30.31 -39.10
CA MET A 696 -28.28 -31.41 -38.85
C MET A 696 -29.72 -30.89 -38.75
N LYS A 697 -30.70 -31.75 -39.02
CA LYS A 697 -32.13 -31.44 -38.91
C LYS A 697 -32.56 -31.49 -37.46
N PHE A 698 -33.09 -30.38 -36.96
CA PHE A 698 -33.63 -30.27 -35.60
C PHE A 698 -34.88 -31.14 -35.44
N VAL A 699 -34.91 -31.91 -34.36
CA VAL A 699 -36.05 -32.75 -33.95
C VAL A 699 -36.40 -32.49 -32.48
N THR A 700 -37.64 -32.73 -32.10
CA THR A 700 -38.12 -32.65 -30.71
C THR A 700 -38.44 -34.04 -30.15
N GLU A 701 -38.58 -34.22 -28.85
CA GLU A 701 -38.98 -35.53 -28.30
C GLU A 701 -40.42 -35.92 -28.70
N ASN A 702 -41.27 -34.92 -28.93
CA ASN A 702 -42.65 -35.09 -29.42
C ASN A 702 -42.78 -35.17 -30.94
N THR A 703 -41.68 -35.06 -31.68
CA THR A 703 -41.60 -35.82 -32.94
C THR A 703 -41.50 -37.27 -32.51
N ALA A 704 -42.63 -37.84 -32.10
CA ALA A 704 -42.78 -39.27 -32.04
C ALA A 704 -42.16 -39.83 -33.33
N GLN A 705 -41.48 -40.98 -33.24
CA GLN A 705 -41.69 -41.96 -34.29
C GLN A 705 -43.19 -41.93 -34.54
N ALA A 706 -43.63 -41.27 -35.62
CA ALA A 706 -45.02 -40.93 -35.80
C ALA A 706 -45.78 -42.21 -35.45
N THR A 707 -46.79 -42.13 -34.59
CA THR A 707 -47.85 -43.14 -34.65
C THR A 707 -48.32 -43.03 -36.09
N ALA A 708 -47.71 -43.85 -36.95
CA ALA A 708 -47.83 -43.72 -38.38
C ALA A 708 -49.32 -43.79 -38.62
N LYS A 709 -49.86 -42.84 -39.39
CA LYS A 709 -51.22 -43.00 -39.87
C LYS A 709 -51.31 -44.43 -40.44
N PRO A 710 -52.36 -45.19 -40.11
CA PRO A 710 -52.48 -46.55 -40.62
C PRO A 710 -52.33 -46.53 -42.14
N LEU A 711 -51.29 -47.21 -42.62
CA LEU A 711 -50.97 -47.29 -44.04
C LEU A 711 -51.74 -48.45 -44.65
N HIS A 712 -52.11 -48.30 -45.93
CA HIS A 712 -52.64 -49.41 -46.71
C HIS A 712 -51.60 -49.86 -47.73
N TYR A 713 -50.97 -51.01 -47.48
CA TYR A 713 -50.00 -51.60 -48.38
C TYR A 713 -50.70 -52.35 -49.52
N ILE A 714 -50.28 -52.11 -50.75
CA ILE A 714 -50.75 -52.83 -51.94
C ILE A 714 -49.54 -53.52 -52.56
N LEU A 715 -49.46 -54.84 -52.41
CA LEU A 715 -48.38 -55.66 -52.93
C LEU A 715 -48.83 -56.28 -54.26
N LEU A 716 -48.09 -56.03 -55.33
CA LEU A 716 -48.27 -56.68 -56.62
C LEU A 716 -47.17 -57.73 -56.78
N LEU A 717 -47.56 -58.99 -56.79
CA LEU A 717 -46.67 -60.15 -56.82
C LEU A 717 -46.76 -60.84 -58.18
N ASP A 718 -45.64 -60.86 -58.88
CA ASP A 718 -45.49 -61.54 -60.17
C ASP A 718 -45.46 -63.07 -59.98
N ALA A 719 -46.43 -63.76 -60.58
CA ALA A 719 -46.56 -65.22 -60.61
C ALA A 719 -46.44 -65.78 -62.04
N SER A 720 -45.76 -65.05 -62.92
CA SER A 720 -45.38 -65.55 -64.25
C SER A 720 -44.45 -66.76 -64.17
N GLY A 721 -44.34 -67.49 -65.28
CA GLY A 721 -43.58 -68.74 -65.31
C GLY A 721 -42.09 -68.61 -64.95
N SER A 722 -41.49 -67.43 -65.18
CA SER A 722 -40.10 -67.13 -64.82
C SER A 722 -39.89 -66.97 -63.31
N MET A 723 -40.94 -66.62 -62.57
CA MET A 723 -40.90 -66.54 -61.10
C MET A 723 -41.07 -67.91 -60.42
N GLY A 724 -41.37 -68.97 -61.18
CA GLY A 724 -41.63 -70.29 -60.62
C GLY A 724 -40.47 -70.92 -59.84
N GLY A 725 -40.78 -71.71 -58.82
CA GLY A 725 -39.78 -72.43 -58.03
C GLY A 725 -39.21 -71.60 -56.88
N GLU A 726 -37.88 -71.49 -56.82
CA GLU A 726 -37.16 -70.81 -55.73
C GLU A 726 -37.42 -69.29 -55.66
N PRO A 727 -37.46 -68.53 -56.78
CA PRO A 727 -37.80 -67.11 -56.77
C PRO A 727 -39.15 -66.81 -56.10
N TRP A 728 -40.20 -67.55 -56.47
CA TRP A 728 -41.52 -67.43 -55.85
C TRP A 728 -41.51 -67.75 -54.36
N LYS A 729 -40.78 -68.80 -53.95
CA LYS A 729 -40.67 -69.14 -52.54
C LYS A 729 -39.97 -68.04 -51.74
N ASN A 730 -38.86 -67.52 -52.26
CA ASN A 730 -38.08 -66.46 -51.61
C ASN A 730 -38.87 -65.13 -51.56
N LEU A 731 -39.67 -64.84 -52.59
CA LEU A 731 -40.62 -63.73 -52.57
C LEU A 731 -41.61 -63.87 -51.41
N LEU A 732 -42.29 -65.03 -51.30
CA LEU A 732 -43.27 -65.26 -50.23
C LEU A 732 -42.62 -65.22 -48.84
N ASP A 733 -41.37 -65.67 -48.71
CA ASP A 733 -40.58 -65.55 -47.49
C ASP A 733 -40.29 -64.08 -47.15
N GLY A 734 -39.97 -63.25 -48.16
CA GLY A 734 -39.83 -61.80 -48.01
C GLY A 734 -41.12 -61.11 -47.57
N VAL A 735 -42.25 -61.44 -48.20
CA VAL A 735 -43.57 -60.92 -47.80
C VAL A 735 -43.92 -61.35 -46.37
N ARG A 736 -43.57 -62.57 -45.96
CA ARG A 736 -43.78 -63.04 -44.58
C ARG A 736 -42.98 -62.22 -43.57
N GLU A 737 -41.70 -61.94 -43.86
CA GLU A 737 -40.87 -61.10 -42.99
C GLU A 737 -41.37 -59.66 -42.96
N PHE A 738 -41.84 -59.11 -44.09
CA PHE A 738 -42.50 -57.80 -44.13
C PHE A 738 -43.69 -57.73 -43.18
N ILE A 739 -44.63 -58.68 -43.28
CA ILE A 739 -45.83 -58.70 -42.42
C ILE A 739 -45.43 -58.82 -40.96
N LYS A 740 -44.49 -59.71 -40.63
CA LYS A 740 -44.00 -59.89 -39.27
C LYS A 740 -43.44 -58.59 -38.69
N ILE A 741 -42.57 -57.88 -39.41
CA ILE A 741 -41.99 -56.60 -38.95
C ILE A 741 -43.08 -55.56 -38.67
N ARG A 742 -44.08 -55.43 -39.55
CA ARG A 742 -45.18 -54.48 -39.36
C ARG A 742 -46.07 -54.89 -38.18
N VAL A 743 -46.43 -56.16 -38.06
CA VAL A 743 -47.22 -56.66 -36.92
C VAL A 743 -46.49 -56.45 -35.59
N ASP A 744 -45.19 -56.74 -35.53
CA ASP A 744 -44.34 -56.55 -34.34
C ASP A 744 -44.20 -55.06 -33.97
N SER A 745 -44.31 -54.15 -34.95
CA SER A 745 -44.31 -52.70 -34.72
C SER A 745 -45.60 -52.17 -34.07
N GLY A 746 -46.64 -53.01 -33.94
CA GLY A 746 -47.92 -52.62 -33.36
C GLY A 746 -48.78 -51.73 -34.27
N SER A 747 -48.47 -51.65 -35.56
CA SER A 747 -49.22 -50.85 -36.54
C SER A 747 -50.63 -51.40 -36.77
N SER A 748 -51.61 -50.51 -36.95
CA SER A 748 -52.98 -50.86 -37.39
C SER A 748 -53.13 -50.80 -38.92
N ASP A 749 -52.08 -51.20 -39.64
CA ASP A 749 -52.00 -51.11 -41.10
C ASP A 749 -52.96 -52.12 -41.77
N ARG A 750 -53.30 -51.84 -43.03
CA ARG A 750 -54.10 -52.72 -43.90
C ARG A 750 -53.25 -53.20 -45.06
N ILE A 751 -53.61 -54.35 -45.63
CA ILE A 751 -52.87 -54.93 -46.76
C ILE A 751 -53.81 -55.48 -47.84
N THR A 752 -53.48 -55.21 -49.10
CA THR A 752 -54.03 -55.85 -50.29
C THR A 752 -52.88 -56.55 -50.99
N ILE A 753 -53.08 -57.83 -51.33
CA ILE A 753 -52.09 -58.60 -52.09
C ILE A 753 -52.74 -59.00 -53.42
N ILE A 754 -52.17 -58.52 -54.51
CA ILE A 754 -52.56 -58.83 -55.89
C ILE A 754 -51.50 -59.77 -56.44
N VAL A 755 -51.93 -60.94 -56.92
CA VAL A 755 -51.06 -61.87 -57.65
C VAL A 755 -51.42 -61.76 -59.12
N PHE A 756 -50.42 -61.61 -59.98
CA PHE A 756 -50.65 -61.43 -61.41
C PHE A 756 -49.76 -62.32 -62.27
N ASP A 757 -50.33 -62.76 -63.39
CA ASP A 757 -49.67 -63.46 -64.48
C ASP A 757 -50.21 -62.91 -65.83
N SER A 758 -50.73 -63.76 -66.72
CA SER A 758 -51.59 -63.35 -67.82
C SER A 758 -52.86 -62.62 -67.36
N ARG A 759 -53.30 -62.84 -66.11
CA ARG A 759 -54.45 -62.22 -65.44
C ARG A 759 -54.05 -61.79 -64.03
N ALA A 760 -54.73 -60.79 -63.47
CA ALA A 760 -54.53 -60.36 -62.09
C ALA A 760 -55.71 -60.78 -61.19
N LYS A 761 -55.42 -61.20 -59.95
CA LYS A 761 -56.44 -61.52 -58.93
C LYS A 761 -56.03 -61.04 -57.55
N TYR A 762 -57.01 -60.75 -56.69
CA TYR A 762 -56.75 -60.52 -55.26
C TYR A 762 -56.49 -61.85 -54.56
N ALA A 763 -55.34 -61.99 -53.93
CA ALA A 763 -55.12 -63.00 -52.90
C ALA A 763 -55.71 -62.53 -51.56
N TYR A 764 -55.57 -61.23 -51.26
CA TYR A 764 -56.16 -60.56 -50.11
C TYR A 764 -56.60 -59.15 -50.51
N PHE A 765 -57.73 -58.67 -50.02
CA PHE A 765 -58.26 -57.35 -50.33
C PHE A 765 -58.59 -56.57 -49.07
N ASN A 766 -57.83 -55.50 -48.81
CA ASN A 766 -58.01 -54.62 -47.67
C ASN A 766 -58.21 -55.41 -46.37
N GLU A 767 -57.24 -56.26 -46.01
CA GLU A 767 -57.28 -57.11 -44.83
C GLU A 767 -56.40 -56.55 -43.70
N ASP A 768 -56.62 -57.02 -42.47
CA ASP A 768 -55.71 -56.75 -41.35
C ASP A 768 -54.43 -57.57 -41.55
N LEU A 769 -53.25 -56.98 -41.32
CA LEU A 769 -51.99 -57.73 -41.47
C LEU A 769 -51.94 -59.01 -40.63
N LYS A 770 -52.62 -59.05 -39.48
CA LYS A 770 -52.67 -60.23 -38.60
C LYS A 770 -53.53 -61.36 -39.15
N SER A 771 -54.46 -61.09 -40.08
CA SER A 771 -55.36 -62.10 -40.66
C SER A 771 -54.78 -62.76 -41.92
N VAL A 772 -53.69 -62.22 -42.47
CA VAL A 772 -53.08 -62.72 -43.71
C VAL A 772 -52.25 -63.98 -43.47
N ASP A 773 -52.55 -65.02 -44.24
CA ASP A 773 -51.83 -66.30 -44.22
C ASP A 773 -51.15 -66.53 -45.57
N ILE A 774 -49.87 -66.18 -45.66
CA ILE A 774 -49.07 -66.25 -46.89
C ILE A 774 -49.02 -67.66 -47.49
N THR A 775 -49.25 -68.71 -46.71
CA THR A 775 -49.24 -70.09 -47.22
C THR A 775 -50.39 -70.41 -48.16
N LYS A 776 -51.45 -69.59 -48.17
CA LYS A 776 -52.63 -69.74 -49.05
C LYS A 776 -52.49 -69.06 -50.41
N ILE A 777 -51.38 -68.35 -50.65
CA ILE A 777 -51.14 -67.65 -51.90
C ILE A 777 -50.61 -68.66 -52.94
N GLU A 778 -51.47 -69.01 -53.90
CA GLU A 778 -51.14 -69.99 -54.94
C GLU A 778 -50.37 -69.37 -56.10
N PHE A 779 -49.33 -70.09 -56.57
CA PHE A 779 -48.62 -69.79 -57.81
C PHE A 779 -49.47 -70.24 -59.01
N THR A 780 -49.70 -69.36 -59.99
CA THR A 780 -50.64 -69.59 -61.10
C THR A 780 -49.99 -69.87 -62.45
N ASN A 781 -48.67 -69.66 -62.58
CA ASN A 781 -47.86 -70.03 -63.74
C ASN A 781 -48.45 -69.59 -65.11
N GLY A 782 -48.33 -68.30 -65.43
CA GLY A 782 -48.81 -67.73 -66.70
C GLY A 782 -47.79 -66.81 -67.38
N GLY A 783 -48.28 -65.97 -68.31
CA GLY A 783 -47.51 -64.86 -68.88
C GLY A 783 -47.39 -63.69 -67.90
N THR A 784 -47.05 -62.50 -68.40
CA THR A 784 -46.81 -61.31 -67.56
C THR A 784 -47.60 -60.11 -68.10
N ASN A 785 -48.67 -59.71 -67.41
CA ASN A 785 -49.53 -58.59 -67.80
C ASN A 785 -49.63 -57.52 -66.69
N PHE A 786 -48.82 -56.47 -66.81
CA PHE A 786 -48.80 -55.36 -65.85
C PHE A 786 -50.10 -54.54 -65.87
N GLY A 787 -50.74 -54.39 -67.04
CA GLY A 787 -51.96 -53.57 -67.18
C GLY A 787 -53.09 -54.06 -66.29
N GLU A 788 -53.37 -55.37 -66.31
CA GLU A 788 -54.38 -56.01 -65.47
C GLU A 788 -54.07 -55.86 -63.97
N ALA A 789 -52.78 -55.93 -63.59
CA ALA A 789 -52.36 -55.79 -62.20
C ALA A 789 -52.60 -54.37 -61.67
N PHE A 790 -52.20 -53.35 -62.42
CA PHE A 790 -52.42 -51.95 -62.04
C PHE A 790 -53.89 -51.52 -62.15
N ASP A 791 -54.70 -52.13 -63.03
CA ASP A 791 -56.15 -51.91 -63.03
C ASP A 791 -56.80 -52.33 -61.70
N LEU A 792 -56.30 -53.40 -61.07
CA LEU A 792 -56.75 -53.79 -59.73
C LEU A 792 -56.28 -52.79 -58.66
N VAL A 793 -55.05 -52.27 -58.75
CA VAL A 793 -54.58 -51.20 -57.82
C VAL A 793 -55.48 -49.98 -57.89
N ILE A 794 -55.79 -49.51 -59.10
CA ILE A 794 -56.69 -48.37 -59.32
C ILE A 794 -58.07 -48.65 -58.74
N LYS A 795 -58.60 -49.87 -58.89
CA LYS A 795 -59.87 -50.28 -58.28
C LYS A 795 -59.79 -50.29 -56.75
N VAL A 796 -58.68 -50.73 -56.15
CA VAL A 796 -58.49 -50.70 -54.68
C VAL A 796 -58.58 -49.26 -54.17
N ILE A 797 -57.79 -48.35 -54.74
CA ILE A 797 -57.75 -46.94 -54.32
C ILE A 797 -59.15 -46.31 -54.44
N ARG A 798 -59.82 -46.47 -55.58
CA ARG A 798 -61.18 -45.94 -55.81
C ARG A 798 -62.23 -46.52 -54.87
N ASN A 799 -62.23 -47.84 -54.65
CA ASN A 799 -63.23 -48.49 -53.80
C ASN A 799 -63.08 -48.09 -52.32
N THR A 800 -61.84 -48.01 -51.84
CA THR A 800 -61.55 -47.56 -50.47
C THR A 800 -61.90 -46.08 -50.29
N HIS A 801 -61.68 -45.22 -51.29
CA HIS A 801 -62.12 -43.83 -51.28
C HIS A 801 -63.66 -43.69 -51.20
N MET A 802 -64.41 -44.52 -51.93
CA MET A 802 -65.88 -44.54 -51.86
C MET A 802 -66.40 -45.04 -50.51
N GLN A 803 -65.78 -46.07 -49.94
CA GLN A 803 -66.16 -46.59 -48.62
C GLN A 803 -65.90 -45.57 -47.50
N ASN A 804 -64.75 -44.89 -47.52
CA ASN A 804 -64.40 -43.86 -46.53
C ASN A 804 -65.27 -42.60 -46.62
N SER A 805 -65.83 -42.30 -47.81
CA SER A 805 -66.75 -41.16 -47.99
C SER A 805 -68.16 -41.42 -47.44
N ALA A 806 -68.57 -42.68 -47.29
CA ALA A 806 -69.91 -43.07 -46.83
C ALA A 806 -70.00 -43.26 -45.31
N CYS A 807 -68.88 -43.46 -44.64
CA CYS A 807 -68.80 -43.64 -43.19
C CYS A 807 -67.67 -42.76 -42.64
N ASN A 808 -68.02 -41.65 -41.97
CA ASN A 808 -67.12 -40.64 -41.38
C ASN A 808 -66.15 -41.19 -40.29
N ALA A 809 -65.70 -42.45 -40.38
CA ALA A 809 -65.10 -43.19 -39.27
C ALA A 809 -63.64 -43.60 -39.47
N PHE A 810 -63.02 -43.42 -40.64
CA PHE A 810 -61.59 -43.67 -40.82
C PHE A 810 -60.92 -42.55 -41.62
N GLY A 811 -59.86 -41.98 -41.05
CA GLY A 811 -59.04 -40.95 -41.70
C GLY A 811 -58.45 -41.47 -43.02
N HIS A 812 -58.13 -40.56 -43.94
CA HIS A 812 -57.49 -40.88 -45.23
C HIS A 812 -56.34 -41.88 -45.03
N SER A 813 -56.52 -43.10 -45.56
CA SER A 813 -55.45 -44.10 -45.65
C SER A 813 -54.49 -43.65 -46.74
N GLU A 814 -53.22 -43.49 -46.37
CA GLU A 814 -52.13 -43.27 -47.29
C GLU A 814 -51.69 -44.63 -47.86
N TYR A 815 -51.56 -44.74 -49.20
CA TYR A 815 -51.22 -46.00 -49.85
C TYR A 815 -49.70 -46.15 -50.03
N VAL A 816 -49.20 -47.36 -49.77
CA VAL A 816 -47.84 -47.75 -50.15
C VAL A 816 -47.95 -48.89 -51.16
N ILE A 817 -47.48 -48.65 -52.39
CA ILE A 817 -47.56 -49.64 -53.46
C ILE A 817 -46.18 -50.29 -53.60
N ILE A 818 -46.14 -51.62 -53.56
CA ILE A 818 -44.92 -52.41 -53.78
C ILE A 818 -45.16 -53.27 -55.01
N PHE A 819 -44.55 -52.88 -56.12
CA PHE A 819 -44.58 -53.60 -57.39
C PHE A 819 -43.35 -54.49 -57.49
N MET A 820 -43.55 -55.81 -57.60
CA MET A 820 -42.47 -56.77 -57.81
C MET A 820 -42.67 -57.48 -59.14
N SER A 821 -41.63 -57.52 -59.98
CA SER A 821 -41.60 -58.28 -61.24
C SER A 821 -40.17 -58.56 -61.71
N ASP A 822 -40.00 -59.51 -62.62
CA ASP A 822 -38.75 -59.75 -63.35
C ASP A 822 -38.55 -58.85 -64.59
N GLY A 823 -39.51 -57.95 -64.85
CA GLY A 823 -39.43 -56.94 -65.91
C GLY A 823 -39.90 -57.40 -67.30
N GLN A 824 -40.42 -58.61 -67.46
CA GLN A 824 -40.81 -59.18 -68.77
C GLN A 824 -42.27 -58.89 -69.19
N GLY A 825 -42.75 -57.66 -69.01
CA GLY A 825 -44.11 -57.23 -69.38
C GLY A 825 -44.15 -55.98 -70.26
N GLN A 826 -45.31 -55.64 -70.82
CA GLN A 826 -45.49 -54.37 -71.56
C GLN A 826 -45.74 -53.20 -70.60
N PHE A 827 -45.22 -52.01 -70.95
CA PHE A 827 -45.42 -50.80 -70.15
C PHE A 827 -46.91 -50.39 -70.11
N PRO A 828 -47.55 -50.30 -68.93
CA PRO A 828 -48.98 -50.07 -68.79
C PRO A 828 -49.34 -48.57 -68.83
N SER A 829 -49.17 -47.94 -70.00
CA SER A 829 -49.25 -46.49 -70.19
C SER A 829 -50.54 -45.86 -69.62
N SER A 830 -51.72 -46.40 -69.97
CA SER A 830 -53.01 -45.87 -69.51
C SER A 830 -53.22 -45.96 -67.99
N GLN A 831 -52.70 -47.01 -67.36
CA GLN A 831 -52.80 -47.21 -65.92
C GLN A 831 -51.83 -46.30 -65.18
N MET A 832 -50.62 -46.11 -65.70
CA MET A 832 -49.64 -45.18 -65.12
C MET A 832 -50.14 -43.74 -65.16
N GLU A 833 -50.73 -43.30 -66.27
CA GLU A 833 -51.39 -41.98 -66.36
C GLU A 833 -52.49 -41.82 -65.30
N THR A 834 -53.31 -42.87 -65.11
CA THR A 834 -54.39 -42.85 -64.11
C THR A 834 -53.85 -42.83 -62.68
N LEU A 835 -52.81 -43.59 -62.36
CA LEU A 835 -52.20 -43.62 -61.03
C LEU A 835 -51.42 -42.34 -60.73
N SER A 836 -50.78 -41.73 -61.73
CA SER A 836 -50.11 -40.44 -61.60
C SER A 836 -51.09 -39.33 -61.22
N ALA A 837 -52.32 -39.37 -61.77
CA ALA A 837 -53.41 -38.48 -61.35
C ALA A 837 -53.88 -38.71 -59.89
N MET A 838 -53.60 -39.88 -59.30
CA MET A 838 -53.89 -40.24 -57.91
C MET A 838 -52.67 -40.14 -56.98
N LYS A 839 -51.56 -39.56 -57.44
CA LYS A 839 -50.27 -39.57 -56.72
C LYS A 839 -50.36 -38.93 -55.32
N THR A 840 -51.28 -38.01 -55.08
CA THR A 840 -51.51 -37.40 -53.76
C THR A 840 -52.04 -38.38 -52.71
N GLU A 841 -52.64 -39.50 -53.13
CA GLU A 841 -53.12 -40.57 -52.24
C GLU A 841 -52.04 -41.63 -51.98
N ILE A 842 -51.02 -41.69 -52.84
CA ILE A 842 -49.94 -42.68 -52.81
C ILE A 842 -48.75 -42.05 -52.07
N ASN A 843 -48.52 -42.47 -50.83
CA ASN A 843 -47.42 -41.97 -50.00
C ASN A 843 -46.06 -42.48 -50.50
N GLN A 844 -45.99 -43.75 -50.89
CA GLN A 844 -44.76 -44.35 -51.41
C GLN A 844 -45.06 -45.35 -52.53
N PHE A 845 -44.16 -45.40 -53.51
CA PHE A 845 -44.18 -46.38 -54.57
C PHE A 845 -42.82 -47.07 -54.62
N TRP A 846 -42.80 -48.39 -54.57
CA TRP A 846 -41.60 -49.22 -54.60
C TRP A 846 -41.65 -50.15 -55.80
N THR A 847 -40.56 -50.23 -56.53
CA THR A 847 -40.39 -51.22 -57.60
C THR A 847 -39.23 -52.14 -57.25
N VAL A 848 -39.51 -53.42 -57.11
CA VAL A 848 -38.53 -54.47 -56.81
C VAL A 848 -38.37 -55.34 -58.05
N ALA A 849 -37.24 -55.22 -58.73
CA ALA A 849 -36.94 -55.96 -59.95
C ALA A 849 -36.02 -57.15 -59.64
N LEU A 850 -36.35 -58.35 -60.14
CA LEU A 850 -35.54 -59.56 -59.97
C LEU A 850 -34.93 -60.02 -61.30
N GLY A 851 -33.60 -60.20 -61.35
CA GLY A 851 -32.88 -60.84 -62.47
C GLY A 851 -32.38 -59.89 -63.57
N ASP A 852 -31.64 -60.44 -64.54
CA ASP A 852 -30.88 -59.68 -65.56
C ASP A 852 -31.67 -59.21 -66.81
N THR A 853 -32.98 -59.48 -66.89
CA THR A 853 -33.78 -59.17 -68.09
C THR A 853 -34.54 -57.83 -68.01
N SER A 854 -34.53 -57.09 -69.12
CA SER A 854 -35.24 -55.83 -69.42
C SER A 854 -35.72 -54.97 -68.23
N MET A 855 -34.79 -54.57 -67.36
CA MET A 855 -35.05 -53.64 -66.26
C MET A 855 -35.62 -52.28 -66.70
N ASN A 856 -35.46 -51.93 -67.98
CA ASN A 856 -35.93 -50.66 -68.54
C ASN A 856 -37.41 -50.39 -68.26
N ILE A 857 -38.28 -51.40 -68.37
CA ILE A 857 -39.73 -51.21 -68.19
C ILE A 857 -40.08 -51.01 -66.72
N SER A 858 -39.48 -51.80 -65.81
CA SER A 858 -39.65 -51.63 -64.37
C SER A 858 -39.09 -50.28 -63.88
N GLN A 859 -37.95 -49.84 -64.42
CA GLN A 859 -37.40 -48.51 -64.16
C GLN A 859 -38.31 -47.40 -64.68
N GLU A 860 -38.88 -47.55 -65.88
CA GLU A 860 -39.82 -46.60 -66.48
C GLU A 860 -41.11 -46.48 -65.64
N ILE A 861 -41.64 -47.60 -65.13
CA ILE A 861 -42.79 -47.63 -64.20
C ILE A 861 -42.43 -46.87 -62.92
N ASN A 862 -41.27 -47.16 -62.33
CA ASN A 862 -40.81 -46.50 -61.11
C ASN A 862 -40.64 -44.99 -61.30
N GLN A 863 -40.04 -44.56 -62.43
CA GLN A 863 -39.85 -43.15 -62.78
C GLN A 863 -41.19 -42.43 -62.96
N SER A 864 -42.16 -43.08 -63.62
CA SER A 864 -43.51 -42.52 -63.82
C SER A 864 -44.24 -42.21 -62.51
N MET A 865 -43.93 -42.97 -61.47
CA MET A 865 -44.54 -42.84 -60.14
C MET A 865 -43.64 -42.10 -59.12
N ASP A 866 -42.43 -41.67 -59.52
CA ASP A 866 -41.44 -41.04 -58.62
C ASP A 866 -41.14 -41.93 -57.40
N GLY A 867 -41.02 -43.24 -57.66
CA GLY A 867 -40.86 -44.28 -56.65
C GLY A 867 -39.40 -44.60 -56.32
N THR A 868 -39.22 -45.54 -55.40
CA THR A 868 -37.91 -46.12 -55.06
C THR A 868 -37.70 -47.45 -55.80
N PHE A 869 -36.66 -47.50 -56.62
CA PHE A 869 -36.29 -48.69 -57.39
C PHE A 869 -35.26 -49.54 -56.62
N LYS A 870 -35.49 -50.85 -56.57
CA LYS A 870 -34.58 -51.84 -55.98
C LYS A 870 -34.37 -52.98 -56.97
N GLU A 871 -33.13 -53.17 -57.36
CA GLU A 871 -32.69 -54.25 -58.23
C GLU A 871 -32.12 -55.38 -57.39
N LEU A 872 -32.57 -56.60 -57.67
CA LEU A 872 -32.15 -57.83 -57.01
C LEU A 872 -31.47 -58.74 -58.03
N THR A 873 -30.19 -59.02 -57.79
CA THR A 873 -29.43 -60.00 -58.56
C THR A 873 -29.70 -61.43 -58.09
N ASP A 874 -30.10 -61.61 -56.83
CA ASP A 874 -30.47 -62.90 -56.25
C ASP A 874 -31.84 -62.78 -55.54
N SER A 875 -32.67 -63.79 -55.74
CA SER A 875 -33.97 -63.92 -55.06
C SER A 875 -33.84 -64.06 -53.54
N THR A 876 -32.70 -64.52 -53.01
CA THR A 876 -32.50 -64.62 -51.55
C THR A 876 -32.55 -63.26 -50.84
N ASP A 877 -32.27 -62.17 -51.55
CA ASP A 877 -32.29 -60.80 -51.03
C ASP A 877 -33.71 -60.24 -50.82
N PHE A 878 -34.75 -60.92 -51.31
CA PHE A 878 -36.14 -60.50 -51.10
C PHE A 878 -36.45 -60.27 -49.61
N VAL A 879 -35.95 -61.13 -48.73
CA VAL A 879 -36.15 -61.00 -47.28
C VAL A 879 -35.56 -59.69 -46.75
N HIS A 880 -34.38 -59.31 -47.22
CA HIS A 880 -33.72 -58.08 -46.78
C HIS A 880 -34.40 -56.83 -47.31
N VAL A 881 -34.81 -56.82 -48.58
CA VAL A 881 -35.48 -55.67 -49.20
C VAL A 881 -36.89 -55.47 -48.62
N TYR A 882 -37.68 -56.53 -48.50
CA TYR A 882 -39.01 -56.42 -47.88
C TYR A 882 -38.91 -56.02 -46.39
N ALA A 883 -37.87 -56.46 -45.68
CA ALA A 883 -37.60 -55.99 -44.33
C ALA A 883 -37.12 -54.52 -44.26
N GLU A 884 -36.46 -54.01 -45.29
CA GLU A 884 -36.14 -52.58 -45.43
C GLU A 884 -37.41 -51.77 -45.65
N ILE A 885 -38.24 -52.18 -46.62
CA ILE A 885 -39.50 -51.50 -46.96
C ILE A 885 -40.43 -51.46 -45.74
N ALA A 886 -40.51 -52.55 -44.96
CA ALA A 886 -41.36 -52.60 -43.75
C ALA A 886 -40.94 -51.60 -42.64
N ARG A 887 -39.68 -51.17 -42.61
CA ARG A 887 -39.14 -50.27 -41.57
C ARG A 887 -39.19 -48.80 -41.95
N ASN A 888 -39.29 -48.51 -43.26
CA ASN A 888 -39.54 -47.18 -43.80
C ASN A 888 -41.03 -46.84 -43.70
#